data_AF-A0A565AZU5-F1
#
_entry.id   AF-A0A565AZU5-F1
#
_cell.length_a   1.000
_cell.length_b   1.000
_cell.length_c   1.000
_cell.angle_alpha   90.00
_cell.angle_beta   90.00
_cell.angle_gamma   90.00
#
_symmetry.space_group_name_H-M   'P 1'
#
loop_
_entity.id
_entity.type
_entity.pdbx_description
1 polymer ?
#
loop_
_entity_poly.entity_id
_entity_poly.type
_entity_poly.pdbx_seq_one_letter_code
_entity_poly.pdbx_strand_id
1 'polypeptide(L)'
;MGEFSNPEKLGFDLGSFIGDLAFEEDSGSEDISLEGLQQELEECQSDEVVANILSSGDKLREHAKGVENNLRKVELDSIQDYIKESDNLVSLHDQIRDCDGILSQMETLLSGFQEEIGSISSDIKILQEKSMDMGLRLKNRRVAESKLAKFVEDIIVPPKMIDVIVDGEVNEEYMRMLEILSKKLKFVEADAAVKSSKALKDVEPELEKLRQKAISKVYDFIVQKLIALRKPKTNIQILQQSVLLKYKYIISFLKEHGKEVFMDVRAAYIDTMNKVLSAHFRAYIQALEKLQLDIATAYDLIGVETRSTGLFSRAREPLKNRSAVFALGERIKIIKEIDQPALIPHIAEASSLKYPYEVLFRSLHKLLMDTATSEYIFCDDFFGEESIFYEIFAGPFSVIDEHFNPILSNCFDAIGLMLMIRIVHHHQLIMSRRRIPCLDSYLDKVNISLWPRFKMVFDSHLSSLRDANIKTLWEDDVHPHYVMRRYAEFTASFIHLNVEYGDGQLDINLERLRMAVDGLILKLANLFPKPKQQIVFLINNYDMTIAVLKEAGPEGGKIQMHFEELLKTNTSLFVEILLMEHFSDLIKFVKSRASEDSSSNPEKSITVAEVEPLVKDFGSRWKTAIELMDKDIMTSFSNFLCGMEILRAALTQLLLYYTRLTDCIKKIPGGSALNRDLVSIQSIMFEIRKYSKTF
;
A
#
# COMPACT_ATOMS: atom_id res chain seq x y z
N MET A 1 22.84 14.65 -87.60
CA MET A 1 23.57 13.41 -87.19
C MET A 1 24.67 13.18 -88.19
N GLY A 2 25.94 13.12 -87.80
CA GLY A 2 26.50 13.51 -86.51
C GLY A 2 27.73 14.37 -86.77
N GLU A 3 27.75 15.60 -86.25
CA GLU A 3 28.62 16.64 -86.78
C GLU A 3 30.03 16.67 -86.17
N PHE A 4 31.01 16.75 -87.07
CA PHE A 4 32.43 17.04 -86.83
C PHE A 4 32.72 18.53 -87.14
N SER A 5 33.98 18.94 -86.93
CA SER A 5 34.62 20.14 -87.53
C SER A 5 34.23 21.49 -86.89
N ASN A 6 35.01 22.58 -86.94
CA ASN A 6 36.47 22.78 -87.15
C ASN A 6 36.85 24.19 -86.61
N PRO A 7 38.12 24.64 -86.62
CA PRO A 7 38.56 25.78 -85.79
C PRO A 7 38.41 27.17 -86.41
N GLU A 8 38.57 28.18 -85.56
CA GLU A 8 38.64 29.59 -85.94
C GLU A 8 39.91 29.91 -86.76
N LYS A 9 39.67 30.46 -87.95
CA LYS A 9 40.55 31.33 -88.74
C LYS A 9 39.96 32.74 -88.66
N LEU A 10 40.64 33.87 -88.87
CA LEU A 10 42.00 34.28 -89.25
C LEU A 10 42.12 35.71 -88.63
N GLY A 11 43.28 36.33 -88.37
CA GLY A 11 44.68 36.03 -88.67
C GLY A 11 45.46 37.35 -88.63
N PHE A 12 46.80 37.31 -88.69
CA PHE A 12 47.61 38.49 -89.00
C PHE A 12 48.99 38.04 -89.49
N ASP A 13 49.26 38.21 -90.77
CA ASP A 13 50.62 38.30 -91.33
C ASP A 13 50.51 39.11 -92.63
N LEU A 14 51.43 40.05 -92.83
CA LEU A 14 51.33 41.07 -93.89
C LEU A 14 52.74 41.47 -94.37
N GLY A 15 53.53 40.48 -94.79
CA GLY A 15 54.96 40.64 -95.09
C GLY A 15 55.51 39.82 -96.26
N SER A 16 54.68 39.31 -97.17
CA SER A 16 55.10 38.30 -98.16
C SER A 16 54.50 38.44 -99.57
N PHE A 17 54.73 39.59 -100.22
CA PHE A 17 55.35 39.63 -101.58
C PHE A 17 55.61 41.09 -101.98
N ILE A 18 56.88 41.50 -102.05
CA ILE A 18 57.29 42.64 -102.87
C ILE A 18 57.37 42.12 -104.31
N GLY A 19 56.68 42.78 -105.24
CA GLY A 19 56.85 42.52 -106.66
C GLY A 19 58.10 43.25 -107.17
N ASP A 20 58.88 42.59 -108.00
CA ASP A 20 60.02 43.22 -108.68
C ASP A 20 60.00 42.84 -110.17
N LEU A 21 60.46 43.75 -111.03
CA LEU A 21 60.30 43.69 -112.48
C LEU A 21 61.68 43.68 -113.16
N ALA A 22 61.85 42.81 -114.15
CA ALA A 22 63.02 42.80 -115.03
C ALA A 22 62.58 42.73 -116.50
N PHE A 23 63.17 43.58 -117.33
CA PHE A 23 62.97 43.68 -118.78
C PHE A 23 64.34 43.56 -119.48
N GLU A 24 64.42 42.73 -120.51
CA GLU A 24 65.45 42.70 -121.56
C GLU A 24 64.82 42.10 -122.84
N GLU A 25 65.33 42.30 -124.06
CA GLU A 25 65.39 43.56 -124.82
C GLU A 25 65.37 43.27 -126.34
N ASP A 26 64.96 44.26 -127.15
CA ASP A 26 65.32 44.54 -128.57
C ASP A 26 64.84 43.70 -129.80
N SER A 27 64.25 44.40 -130.80
CA SER A 27 64.58 44.45 -132.26
C SER A 27 63.39 44.92 -133.16
N GLY A 28 63.59 45.81 -134.15
CA GLY A 28 62.48 46.45 -134.94
C GLY A 28 62.83 47.40 -136.14
N SER A 29 61.93 48.35 -136.48
CA SER A 29 61.88 49.35 -137.60
C SER A 29 60.67 50.34 -137.42
N GLU A 30 60.23 51.38 -138.18
CA GLU A 30 60.54 52.36 -139.31
C GLU A 30 59.28 53.34 -139.38
N ASP A 31 59.04 54.39 -140.20
CA ASP A 31 59.67 55.66 -140.71
C ASP A 31 58.54 56.46 -141.47
N ILE A 32 58.47 57.77 -141.86
CA ILE A 32 59.12 59.11 -141.65
C ILE A 32 58.20 60.24 -142.29
N SER A 33 58.32 61.57 -141.96
CA SER A 33 58.14 62.79 -142.84
C SER A 33 57.39 64.06 -142.26
N LEU A 34 57.66 65.28 -142.81
CA LEU A 34 57.11 66.64 -142.46
C LEU A 34 57.32 67.72 -143.58
N GLU A 35 56.48 68.78 -143.69
CA GLU A 35 56.65 69.94 -144.62
C GLU A 35 55.85 71.23 -144.23
N GLY A 36 56.31 72.43 -144.64
CA GLY A 36 55.51 73.68 -144.81
C GLY A 36 55.75 74.85 -143.83
N LEU A 37 56.36 75.98 -144.26
CA LEU A 37 56.76 77.08 -143.35
C LEU A 37 56.83 78.53 -143.92
N GLN A 38 56.33 78.81 -145.12
CA GLN A 38 56.70 80.06 -145.83
C GLN A 38 55.75 81.27 -145.64
N GLN A 39 54.58 81.09 -145.01
CA GLN A 39 53.51 82.10 -145.00
C GLN A 39 53.57 83.09 -143.82
N GLU A 40 54.21 82.72 -142.71
CA GLU A 40 54.24 83.53 -141.47
C GLU A 40 55.24 84.72 -141.54
N LEU A 41 55.99 84.84 -142.64
CA LEU A 41 56.99 85.88 -142.85
C LEU A 41 56.43 87.27 -143.23
N GLU A 42 55.15 87.39 -143.58
CA GLU A 42 54.58 88.65 -144.09
C GLU A 42 53.89 89.53 -143.03
N GLU A 43 53.29 88.97 -141.97
CA GLU A 43 52.54 89.78 -140.98
C GLU A 43 53.43 90.53 -139.97
N CYS A 44 54.63 90.02 -139.67
CA CYS A 44 55.49 90.54 -138.60
C CYS A 44 56.28 91.83 -138.94
N GLN A 45 55.91 92.55 -140.00
CA GLN A 45 56.75 93.60 -140.61
C GLN A 45 56.63 95.00 -139.96
N SER A 46 55.82 95.16 -138.89
CA SER A 46 55.38 96.48 -138.39
C SER A 46 55.63 96.79 -136.91
N ASP A 47 56.18 95.86 -136.12
CA ASP A 47 56.44 96.06 -134.68
C ASP A 47 57.91 96.47 -134.43
N GLU A 48 58.13 97.56 -133.69
CA GLU A 48 59.48 98.07 -133.40
C GLU A 48 60.38 97.06 -132.66
N VAL A 49 59.83 96.20 -131.81
CA VAL A 49 60.62 95.20 -131.08
C VAL A 49 61.08 94.11 -132.05
N VAL A 50 60.21 93.65 -132.93
CA VAL A 50 60.53 92.63 -133.95
C VAL A 50 61.47 93.20 -135.02
N ALA A 51 61.28 94.47 -135.42
CA ALA A 51 62.19 95.16 -136.34
C ALA A 51 63.60 95.34 -135.77
N ASN A 52 63.76 95.61 -134.47
CA ASN A 52 65.06 95.61 -133.81
C ASN A 52 65.68 94.19 -133.79
N ILE A 53 64.90 93.16 -133.42
CA ILE A 53 65.35 91.76 -133.40
C ILE A 53 65.76 91.24 -134.79
N LEU A 54 65.16 91.74 -135.88
CA LEU A 54 65.50 91.34 -137.26
C LEU A 54 66.64 92.17 -137.88
N SER A 55 66.92 93.37 -137.38
CA SER A 55 67.96 94.26 -137.92
C SER A 55 69.33 94.10 -137.23
N SER A 56 69.37 93.76 -135.94
CA SER A 56 70.56 93.14 -135.34
C SER A 56 70.50 91.62 -135.58
N GLY A 57 71.40 91.07 -136.40
CA GLY A 57 71.39 89.67 -136.85
C GLY A 57 71.75 88.61 -135.81
N ASP A 58 71.32 88.78 -134.56
CA ASP A 58 71.64 87.95 -133.40
C ASP A 58 70.45 87.11 -132.91
N LYS A 59 70.74 86.03 -132.17
CA LYS A 59 69.81 84.91 -131.99
C LYS A 59 69.00 85.01 -130.70
N LEU A 60 67.67 85.02 -130.83
CA LEU A 60 66.62 85.05 -129.79
C LEU A 60 66.81 84.19 -128.51
N ARG A 61 67.73 83.19 -128.51
CA ARG A 61 67.79 82.16 -127.46
C ARG A 61 68.40 82.62 -126.13
N GLU A 62 69.18 83.71 -126.10
CA GLU A 62 69.79 84.17 -124.85
C GLU A 62 68.82 84.97 -123.96
N HIS A 63 67.94 85.77 -124.57
CA HIS A 63 67.05 86.67 -123.83
C HIS A 63 66.04 85.92 -122.93
N ALA A 64 65.62 84.72 -123.34
CA ALA A 64 64.72 83.87 -122.56
C ALA A 64 65.29 83.49 -121.17
N LYS A 65 66.60 83.21 -121.08
CA LYS A 65 67.27 82.88 -119.81
C LYS A 65 67.29 84.03 -118.80
N GLY A 66 67.14 85.28 -119.27
CA GLY A 66 67.06 86.44 -118.39
C GLY A 66 65.78 86.47 -117.55
N VAL A 67 64.66 86.01 -118.13
CA VAL A 67 63.34 86.07 -117.49
C VAL A 67 63.19 84.98 -116.42
N GLU A 68 63.61 83.74 -116.74
CA GLU A 68 63.48 82.56 -115.86
C GLU A 68 64.19 82.73 -114.51
N ASN A 69 65.35 83.40 -114.48
CA ASN A 69 66.10 83.68 -113.27
C ASN A 69 65.40 84.65 -112.30
N ASN A 70 64.54 85.55 -112.80
CA ASN A 70 63.81 86.49 -111.94
C ASN A 70 62.66 85.79 -111.18
N LEU A 71 62.00 84.81 -111.81
CA LEU A 71 60.86 84.11 -111.22
C LEU A 71 61.27 83.31 -109.96
N ARG A 72 62.34 82.51 -110.08
CA ARG A 72 62.91 81.71 -108.97
C ARG A 72 63.27 82.51 -107.72
N LYS A 73 63.51 83.81 -107.86
CA LYS A 73 63.92 84.66 -106.73
C LYS A 73 62.74 84.97 -105.79
N VAL A 74 61.53 85.10 -106.33
CA VAL A 74 60.32 85.45 -105.56
C VAL A 74 59.79 84.26 -104.76
N GLU A 75 59.94 83.03 -105.27
CA GLU A 75 59.49 81.80 -104.60
C GLU A 75 60.25 81.56 -103.27
N LEU A 76 61.54 81.88 -103.23
CA LEU A 76 62.40 81.69 -102.06
C LEU A 76 62.02 82.63 -100.89
N ASP A 77 61.73 83.90 -101.18
CA ASP A 77 61.38 84.88 -100.15
C ASP A 77 60.10 84.47 -99.38
N SER A 78 59.09 83.93 -100.08
CA SER A 78 57.81 83.52 -99.49
C SER A 78 57.92 82.29 -98.59
N ILE A 79 58.80 81.34 -98.93
CA ILE A 79 59.12 80.19 -98.06
C ILE A 79 59.77 80.66 -96.75
N GLN A 80 60.60 81.71 -96.82
CA GLN A 80 61.37 82.18 -95.67
C GLN A 80 60.52 82.88 -94.59
N ASP A 81 59.35 83.43 -94.93
CA ASP A 81 58.42 83.98 -93.93
C ASP A 81 57.60 82.90 -93.21
N TYR A 82 57.18 81.82 -93.89
CA TYR A 82 56.52 80.69 -93.21
C TYR A 82 57.42 80.00 -92.18
N ILE A 83 58.75 80.00 -92.41
CA ILE A 83 59.74 79.44 -91.48
C ILE A 83 59.89 80.31 -90.21
N LYS A 84 59.51 81.60 -90.22
CA LYS A 84 59.64 82.47 -89.03
C LYS A 84 58.55 82.24 -87.98
N GLU A 85 57.33 81.90 -88.40
CA GLU A 85 56.16 81.84 -87.50
C GLU A 85 55.84 80.43 -86.99
N SER A 86 56.64 79.40 -87.33
CA SER A 86 56.40 78.02 -86.88
C SER A 86 56.45 77.88 -85.35
N ASP A 87 57.43 78.52 -84.71
CA ASP A 87 57.76 78.30 -83.30
C ASP A 87 56.65 78.82 -82.36
N ASN A 88 56.02 79.93 -82.74
CA ASN A 88 54.87 80.51 -82.03
C ASN A 88 53.67 79.54 -82.01
N LEU A 89 53.46 78.82 -83.11
CA LEU A 89 52.33 77.93 -83.30
C LEU A 89 52.53 76.58 -82.56
N VAL A 90 53.77 76.10 -82.46
CA VAL A 90 54.15 74.95 -81.62
C VAL A 90 53.92 75.25 -80.12
N SER A 91 54.41 76.40 -79.65
CA SER A 91 54.33 76.81 -78.23
C SER A 91 52.89 76.83 -77.67
N LEU A 92 51.91 77.22 -78.50
CA LEU A 92 50.49 77.19 -78.10
C LEU A 92 49.92 75.76 -78.00
N HIS A 93 50.38 74.83 -78.84
CA HIS A 93 49.91 73.45 -78.82
C HIS A 93 50.37 72.71 -77.54
N ASP A 94 51.62 72.94 -77.11
CA ASP A 94 52.18 72.33 -75.91
C ASP A 94 51.41 72.78 -74.64
N GLN A 95 51.04 74.06 -74.52
CA GLN A 95 50.28 74.56 -73.36
C GLN A 95 48.88 73.94 -73.22
N ILE A 96 48.22 73.60 -74.33
CA ILE A 96 46.93 72.90 -74.31
C ILE A 96 47.13 71.46 -73.84
N ARG A 97 48.18 70.80 -74.35
CA ARG A 97 48.54 69.42 -74.00
C ARG A 97 48.89 69.25 -72.52
N ASP A 98 49.55 70.23 -71.91
CA ASP A 98 49.85 70.24 -70.47
C ASP A 98 48.57 70.32 -69.62
N CYS A 99 47.57 71.11 -70.04
CA CYS A 99 46.28 71.20 -69.35
C CYS A 99 45.52 69.86 -69.33
N ASP A 100 45.44 69.18 -70.47
CA ASP A 100 44.81 67.85 -70.57
C ASP A 100 45.56 66.82 -69.72
N GLY A 101 46.90 66.91 -69.65
CA GLY A 101 47.73 66.07 -68.78
C GLY A 101 47.40 66.21 -67.29
N ILE A 102 47.09 67.42 -66.81
CA ILE A 102 46.70 67.67 -65.41
C ILE A 102 45.30 67.10 -65.11
N LEU A 103 44.35 67.26 -66.03
CA LEU A 103 42.99 66.73 -65.85
C LEU A 103 42.98 65.19 -65.80
N SER A 104 43.75 64.54 -66.69
CA SER A 104 43.92 63.08 -66.70
C SER A 104 44.52 62.54 -65.39
N GLN A 105 45.45 63.28 -64.77
CA GLN A 105 46.01 62.92 -63.46
C GLN A 105 44.94 62.97 -62.35
N MET A 106 44.07 63.99 -62.33
CA MET A 106 43.02 64.09 -61.32
C MET A 106 41.95 62.99 -61.46
N GLU A 107 41.55 62.66 -62.69
CA GLU A 107 40.63 61.55 -62.98
C GLU A 107 41.19 60.21 -62.52
N THR A 108 42.46 59.95 -62.84
CA THR A 108 43.19 58.73 -62.40
C THR A 108 43.22 58.61 -60.87
N LEU A 109 43.51 59.71 -60.16
CA LEU A 109 43.68 59.72 -58.70
C LEU A 109 42.33 59.52 -57.97
N LEU A 110 41.26 60.13 -58.45
CA LEU A 110 39.91 59.92 -57.92
C LEU A 110 39.38 58.51 -58.20
N SER A 111 39.66 57.96 -59.39
CA SER A 111 39.29 56.58 -59.74
C SER A 111 40.00 55.58 -58.83
N GLY A 112 41.29 55.76 -58.56
CA GLY A 112 42.05 54.95 -57.61
C GLY A 112 41.44 54.96 -56.20
N PHE A 113 41.08 56.12 -55.65
CA PHE A 113 40.41 56.20 -54.35
C PHE A 113 39.04 55.49 -54.32
N GLN A 114 38.28 55.53 -55.42
CA GLN A 114 37.02 54.80 -55.52
C GLN A 114 37.23 53.27 -55.53
N GLU A 115 38.25 52.79 -56.26
CA GLU A 115 38.62 51.37 -56.28
C GLU A 115 39.15 50.90 -54.91
N GLU A 116 40.00 51.69 -54.24
CA GLU A 116 40.50 51.38 -52.89
C GLU A 116 39.36 51.25 -51.86
N ILE A 117 38.41 52.19 -51.84
CA ILE A 117 37.27 52.14 -50.92
C ILE A 117 36.34 50.97 -51.26
N GLY A 118 36.13 50.67 -52.53
CA GLY A 118 35.38 49.49 -52.98
C GLY A 118 36.04 48.18 -52.53
N SER A 119 37.36 48.09 -52.67
CA SER A 119 38.18 46.96 -52.23
C SER A 119 38.13 46.77 -50.72
N ILE A 120 38.39 47.82 -49.93
CA ILE A 120 38.37 47.77 -48.45
C ILE A 120 36.98 47.40 -47.93
N SER A 121 35.91 47.92 -48.54
CA SER A 121 34.53 47.56 -48.17
C SER A 121 34.21 46.09 -48.46
N SER A 122 34.68 45.57 -49.60
CA SER A 122 34.60 44.15 -49.95
C SER A 122 35.39 43.28 -48.94
N ASP A 123 36.61 43.66 -48.61
CA ASP A 123 37.46 42.92 -47.66
C ASP A 123 36.88 42.91 -46.23
N ILE A 124 36.33 44.03 -45.75
CA ILE A 124 35.62 44.09 -44.46
C ILE A 124 34.43 43.14 -44.46
N LYS A 125 33.64 43.10 -45.54
CA LYS A 125 32.51 42.17 -45.68
C LYS A 125 32.98 40.72 -45.69
N ILE A 126 34.01 40.39 -46.48
CA ILE A 126 34.62 39.05 -46.55
C ILE A 126 35.14 38.62 -45.17
N LEU A 127 35.74 39.54 -44.40
CA LEU A 127 36.27 39.26 -43.06
C LEU A 127 35.13 39.08 -42.03
N GLN A 128 34.05 39.84 -42.14
CA GLN A 128 32.83 39.65 -41.34
C GLN A 128 32.17 38.30 -41.63
N GLU A 129 32.01 37.92 -42.90
CA GLU A 129 31.46 36.62 -43.31
C GLU A 129 32.33 35.45 -42.80
N LYS A 130 33.66 35.53 -42.96
CA LYS A 130 34.63 34.58 -42.38
C LYS A 130 34.52 34.48 -40.85
N SER A 131 34.31 35.61 -40.16
CA SER A 131 34.15 35.64 -38.70
C SER A 131 32.88 34.92 -38.25
N MET A 132 31.75 35.16 -38.94
CA MET A 132 30.47 34.50 -38.66
C MET A 132 30.52 32.99 -38.95
N ASP A 133 31.12 32.58 -40.07
CA ASP A 133 31.38 31.19 -40.42
C ASP A 133 32.29 30.50 -39.38
N MET A 134 33.40 31.13 -38.98
CA MET A 134 34.28 30.59 -37.94
C MET A 134 33.55 30.44 -36.59
N GLY A 135 32.68 31.40 -36.23
CA GLY A 135 31.82 31.32 -35.05
C GLY A 135 30.84 30.14 -35.10
N LEU A 136 30.21 29.90 -36.24
CA LEU A 136 29.33 28.74 -36.48
C LEU A 136 30.11 27.42 -36.40
N ARG A 137 31.29 27.34 -37.04
CA ARG A 137 32.18 26.16 -36.97
C ARG A 137 32.63 25.86 -35.53
N LEU A 138 32.96 26.89 -34.74
CA LEU A 138 33.34 26.75 -33.33
C LEU A 138 32.16 26.27 -32.47
N LYS A 139 30.95 26.83 -32.68
CA LYS A 139 29.74 26.37 -32.01
C LYS A 139 29.42 24.91 -32.32
N ASN A 140 29.49 24.53 -33.60
CA ASN A 140 29.26 23.15 -34.04
C ASN A 140 30.32 22.18 -33.48
N ARG A 141 31.60 22.60 -33.44
CA ARG A 141 32.69 21.83 -32.80
C ARG A 141 32.42 21.58 -31.31
N ARG A 142 32.07 22.61 -30.52
CA ARG A 142 31.74 22.45 -29.09
C ARG A 142 30.54 21.52 -28.84
N VAL A 143 29.52 21.56 -29.71
CA VAL A 143 28.36 20.66 -29.61
C VAL A 143 28.74 19.21 -29.96
N ALA A 144 29.62 19.00 -30.94
CA ALA A 144 30.14 17.67 -31.26
C ALA A 144 31.05 17.13 -30.15
N GLU A 145 31.99 17.95 -29.67
CA GLU A 145 32.88 17.69 -28.53
C GLU A 145 32.10 17.26 -27.29
N SER A 146 31.07 18.00 -26.87
CA SER A 146 30.25 17.66 -25.70
C SER A 146 29.47 16.35 -25.85
N LYS A 147 29.07 15.97 -27.08
CA LYS A 147 28.43 14.67 -27.35
C LYS A 147 29.45 13.52 -27.35
N LEU A 148 30.61 13.73 -27.95
CA LEU A 148 31.69 12.73 -28.01
C LEU A 148 32.31 12.48 -26.63
N ALA A 149 32.48 13.52 -25.82
CA ALA A 149 32.98 13.40 -24.44
C ALA A 149 32.07 12.47 -23.62
N LYS A 150 30.75 12.71 -23.62
CA LYS A 150 29.78 11.84 -22.93
C LYS A 150 29.82 10.40 -23.42
N PHE A 151 29.81 10.20 -24.74
CA PHE A 151 29.92 8.86 -25.34
C PHE A 151 31.20 8.12 -24.91
N VAL A 152 32.33 8.83 -24.78
CA VAL A 152 33.58 8.28 -24.24
C VAL A 152 33.51 8.02 -22.74
N GLU A 153 32.96 8.93 -21.94
CA GLU A 153 32.73 8.76 -20.50
C GLU A 153 31.82 7.56 -20.18
N ASP A 154 30.78 7.33 -21.00
CA ASP A 154 29.83 6.23 -20.88
C ASP A 154 30.45 4.88 -21.31
N ILE A 155 31.32 4.84 -22.33
CA ILE A 155 31.96 3.58 -22.78
C ILE A 155 33.24 3.23 -21.99
N ILE A 156 34.07 4.20 -21.62
CA ILE A 156 35.41 3.92 -21.05
C ILE A 156 35.34 3.12 -19.75
N VAL A 157 36.15 2.07 -19.63
CA VAL A 157 36.29 1.29 -18.38
C VAL A 157 37.58 1.71 -17.69
N PRO A 158 37.53 2.42 -16.54
CA PRO A 158 38.75 2.83 -15.83
C PRO A 158 39.47 1.62 -15.23
N PRO A 159 40.81 1.52 -15.27
CA PRO A 159 41.53 0.40 -14.66
C PRO A 159 41.17 0.15 -13.18
N LYS A 160 41.05 1.22 -12.39
CA LYS A 160 40.60 1.15 -10.98
C LYS A 160 39.25 0.43 -10.77
N MET A 161 38.37 0.49 -11.76
CA MET A 161 37.07 -0.20 -11.73
C MET A 161 37.26 -1.71 -11.92
N ILE A 162 38.20 -2.11 -12.78
CA ILE A 162 38.64 -3.51 -12.96
C ILE A 162 39.27 -4.00 -11.65
N ASP A 163 40.23 -3.27 -11.10
CA ASP A 163 40.95 -3.64 -9.87
C ASP A 163 39.98 -3.88 -8.69
N VAL A 164 39.02 -2.95 -8.47
CA VAL A 164 38.01 -3.08 -7.41
C VAL A 164 37.05 -4.24 -7.66
N ILE A 165 36.60 -4.46 -8.91
CA ILE A 165 35.67 -5.56 -9.22
C ILE A 165 36.38 -6.92 -9.11
N VAL A 166 37.58 -7.07 -9.67
CA VAL A 166 38.30 -8.35 -9.72
C VAL A 166 38.87 -8.71 -8.34
N ASP A 167 39.60 -7.79 -7.69
CA ASP A 167 40.39 -8.09 -6.48
C ASP A 167 39.85 -7.42 -5.19
N GLY A 168 39.25 -6.23 -5.29
CA GLY A 168 38.76 -5.47 -4.11
C GLY A 168 37.64 -6.14 -3.30
N GLU A 169 37.57 -5.89 -1.99
CA GLU A 169 36.52 -6.43 -1.12
C GLU A 169 35.12 -5.82 -1.38
N VAL A 170 34.05 -6.57 -1.07
CA VAL A 170 32.65 -6.15 -1.26
C VAL A 170 32.22 -5.17 -0.16
N ASN A 171 32.70 -3.93 -0.29
CA ASN A 171 32.45 -2.79 0.61
C ASN A 171 31.63 -1.68 -0.08
N GLU A 172 31.36 -0.56 0.62
CA GLU A 172 30.64 0.62 0.09
C GLU A 172 31.29 1.25 -1.17
N GLU A 173 32.58 1.02 -1.40
CA GLU A 173 33.26 1.40 -2.65
C GLU A 173 32.97 0.44 -3.81
N TYR A 174 32.92 -0.87 -3.54
CA TYR A 174 32.54 -1.89 -4.51
C TYR A 174 31.10 -1.68 -5.00
N MET A 175 30.16 -1.34 -4.11
CA MET A 175 28.78 -1.03 -4.51
C MET A 175 28.71 0.19 -5.46
N ARG A 176 29.48 1.24 -5.20
CA ARG A 176 29.55 2.43 -6.09
C ARG A 176 30.19 2.11 -7.45
N MET A 177 31.20 1.25 -7.51
CA MET A 177 31.76 0.77 -8.79
C MET A 177 30.77 -0.14 -9.55
N LEU A 178 29.96 -0.91 -8.83
CA LEU A 178 28.95 -1.82 -9.38
C LEU A 178 27.69 -1.05 -9.87
N GLU A 179 27.35 0.09 -9.26
CA GLU A 179 26.43 1.08 -9.83
C GLU A 179 26.93 1.64 -11.17
N ILE A 180 28.21 1.98 -11.25
CA ILE A 180 28.84 2.49 -12.48
C ILE A 180 28.82 1.38 -13.55
N LEU A 181 29.08 0.12 -13.17
CA LEU A 181 28.94 -1.03 -14.08
C LEU A 181 27.51 -1.18 -14.61
N SER A 182 26.47 -1.13 -13.76
CA SER A 182 25.07 -1.23 -14.21
C SER A 182 24.71 -0.12 -15.21
N LYS A 183 25.14 1.13 -14.95
CA LYS A 183 24.93 2.27 -15.85
C LYS A 183 25.59 2.05 -17.21
N LYS A 184 26.83 1.55 -17.23
CA LYS A 184 27.59 1.24 -18.46
C LYS A 184 26.97 0.09 -19.25
N LEU A 185 26.62 -1.02 -18.59
CA LEU A 185 25.97 -2.17 -19.24
C LEU A 185 24.63 -1.77 -19.86
N LYS A 186 23.80 -0.98 -19.17
CA LYS A 186 22.53 -0.45 -19.71
C LYS A 186 22.73 0.47 -20.92
N PHE A 187 23.78 1.29 -20.93
CA PHE A 187 24.12 2.12 -22.10
C PHE A 187 24.47 1.27 -23.33
N VAL A 188 25.28 0.23 -23.14
CA VAL A 188 25.62 -0.77 -24.18
C VAL A 188 24.37 -1.48 -24.70
N GLU A 189 23.42 -1.85 -23.83
CA GLU A 189 22.20 -2.54 -24.23
C GLU A 189 21.18 -1.65 -24.95
N ALA A 190 21.01 -0.40 -24.53
CA ALA A 190 19.89 0.45 -24.92
C ALA A 190 20.01 1.10 -26.31
N ASP A 191 21.21 1.56 -26.71
CA ASP A 191 21.35 2.37 -27.93
C ASP A 191 21.81 1.52 -29.14
N ALA A 192 20.89 1.35 -30.09
CA ALA A 192 21.12 0.59 -31.33
C ALA A 192 22.13 1.25 -32.29
N ALA A 193 22.31 2.58 -32.23
CA ALA A 193 23.35 3.26 -32.99
C ALA A 193 24.73 3.03 -32.36
N VAL A 194 24.82 3.01 -31.03
CA VAL A 194 26.07 2.70 -30.29
C VAL A 194 26.58 1.30 -30.64
N LYS A 195 25.68 0.31 -30.78
CA LYS A 195 26.00 -1.08 -31.21
C LYS A 195 26.65 -1.19 -32.60
N SER A 196 26.59 -0.14 -33.43
CA SER A 196 27.31 -0.11 -34.72
C SER A 196 28.77 0.34 -34.59
N SER A 197 29.18 0.92 -33.46
CA SER A 197 30.51 1.50 -33.26
C SER A 197 31.61 0.44 -33.12
N LYS A 198 32.77 0.70 -33.72
CA LYS A 198 33.97 -0.15 -33.56
C LYS A 198 34.46 -0.17 -32.10
N ALA A 199 34.53 1.01 -31.47
CA ALA A 199 35.01 1.15 -30.10
C ALA A 199 34.12 0.44 -29.06
N LEU A 200 32.86 0.14 -29.40
CA LEU A 200 32.02 -0.70 -28.55
C LEU A 200 32.47 -2.16 -28.61
N LYS A 201 32.73 -2.70 -29.80
CA LYS A 201 33.10 -4.11 -30.01
C LYS A 201 34.41 -4.50 -29.34
N ASP A 202 35.31 -3.54 -29.15
CA ASP A 202 36.57 -3.73 -28.43
C ASP A 202 36.37 -3.76 -26.89
N VAL A 203 35.30 -3.15 -26.38
CA VAL A 203 35.03 -2.96 -24.92
C VAL A 203 33.93 -3.90 -24.40
N GLU A 204 32.95 -4.24 -25.24
CA GLU A 204 31.87 -5.21 -24.99
C GLU A 204 32.37 -6.54 -24.37
N PRO A 205 33.42 -7.23 -24.87
CA PRO A 205 33.92 -8.46 -24.25
C PRO A 205 34.55 -8.24 -22.85
N GLU A 206 35.14 -7.07 -22.58
CA GLU A 206 35.69 -6.77 -21.25
C GLU A 206 34.59 -6.38 -20.24
N LEU A 207 33.58 -5.63 -20.68
CA LEU A 207 32.37 -5.38 -19.89
C LEU A 207 31.63 -6.67 -19.54
N GLU A 208 31.56 -7.64 -20.47
CA GLU A 208 30.94 -8.93 -20.22
C GLU A 208 31.74 -9.78 -19.22
N LYS A 209 33.08 -9.85 -19.35
CA LYS A 209 33.95 -10.49 -18.35
C LYS A 209 33.79 -9.86 -16.97
N LEU A 210 33.72 -8.53 -16.90
CA LEU A 210 33.49 -7.79 -15.65
C LEU A 210 32.11 -8.08 -15.07
N ARG A 211 31.06 -8.18 -15.91
CA ARG A 211 29.70 -8.58 -15.49
C ARG A 211 29.73 -9.97 -14.86
N GLN A 212 30.30 -10.96 -15.54
CA GLN A 212 30.41 -12.34 -15.04
C GLN A 212 31.22 -12.44 -13.74
N LYS A 213 32.39 -11.77 -13.67
CA LYS A 213 33.23 -11.75 -12.47
C LYS A 213 32.56 -11.04 -11.29
N ALA A 214 31.88 -9.92 -11.54
CA ALA A 214 31.11 -9.20 -10.52
C ALA A 214 29.97 -10.07 -9.97
N ILE A 215 29.20 -10.74 -10.85
CA ILE A 215 28.10 -11.64 -10.47
C ILE A 215 28.60 -12.80 -9.60
N SER A 216 29.66 -13.51 -10.00
CA SER A 216 30.25 -14.61 -9.23
C SER A 216 30.71 -14.16 -7.83
N LYS A 217 31.45 -13.04 -7.75
CA LYS A 217 31.99 -12.51 -6.49
C LYS A 217 30.89 -12.01 -5.55
N VAL A 218 29.83 -11.42 -6.12
CA VAL A 218 28.60 -11.05 -5.42
C VAL A 218 27.87 -12.28 -4.87
N TYR A 219 27.71 -13.32 -5.68
CA TYR A 219 27.05 -14.56 -5.29
C TYR A 219 27.75 -15.21 -4.08
N ASP A 220 29.07 -15.40 -4.18
CA ASP A 220 29.87 -15.98 -3.09
C ASP A 220 29.73 -15.16 -1.79
N PHE A 221 29.78 -13.83 -1.88
CA PHE A 221 29.61 -12.94 -0.73
C PHE A 221 28.22 -13.07 -0.09
N ILE A 222 27.14 -12.99 -0.89
CA ILE A 222 25.76 -13.09 -0.38
C ILE A 222 25.52 -14.47 0.22
N VAL A 223 25.88 -15.56 -0.48
CA VAL A 223 25.74 -16.94 0.01
C VAL A 223 26.48 -17.16 1.33
N GLN A 224 27.67 -16.58 1.52
CA GLN A 224 28.37 -16.61 2.81
C GLN A 224 27.59 -15.89 3.92
N LYS A 225 26.93 -14.76 3.64
CA LYS A 225 26.03 -14.11 4.62
C LYS A 225 24.79 -14.96 4.90
N LEU A 226 24.22 -15.63 3.90
CA LEU A 226 23.07 -16.51 4.09
C LEU A 226 23.43 -17.73 4.94
N ILE A 227 24.61 -18.33 4.74
CA ILE A 227 25.12 -19.41 5.58
C ILE A 227 25.33 -18.95 7.04
N ALA A 228 25.66 -17.67 7.27
CA ALA A 228 25.78 -17.13 8.63
C ALA A 228 24.45 -17.10 9.41
N LEU A 229 23.30 -16.96 8.72
CA LEU A 229 21.96 -17.07 9.34
C LEU A 229 21.69 -18.46 9.92
N ARG A 230 22.34 -19.51 9.38
CA ARG A 230 22.20 -20.90 9.85
C ARG A 230 22.92 -21.17 11.18
N LYS A 231 23.70 -20.22 11.72
CA LYS A 231 24.44 -20.40 12.99
C LYS A 231 23.50 -20.31 14.20
N PRO A 232 23.60 -21.22 15.18
CA PRO A 232 22.73 -21.21 16.35
C PRO A 232 22.98 -19.98 17.23
N LYS A 233 21.92 -19.48 17.87
CA LYS A 233 21.89 -18.24 18.69
C LYS A 233 22.17 -16.92 17.95
N THR A 234 22.27 -16.93 16.62
CA THR A 234 22.28 -15.69 15.81
C THR A 234 20.96 -14.95 15.96
N ASN A 235 20.99 -13.65 16.26
CA ASN A 235 19.81 -12.81 16.10
C ASN A 235 19.63 -12.48 14.61
N ILE A 236 18.69 -13.18 13.99
CA ILE A 236 18.36 -13.11 12.56
C ILE A 236 17.99 -11.69 12.15
N GLN A 237 17.07 -11.05 12.89
CA GLN A 237 16.57 -9.70 12.64
C GLN A 237 17.69 -8.65 12.66
N ILE A 238 18.61 -8.76 13.63
CA ILE A 238 19.79 -7.86 13.69
C ILE A 238 20.71 -8.08 12.48
N LEU A 239 20.95 -9.32 12.05
CA LEU A 239 21.81 -9.57 10.89
C LEU A 239 21.17 -9.10 9.57
N GLN A 240 19.86 -9.30 9.41
CA GLN A 240 19.06 -8.76 8.30
C GLN A 240 19.16 -7.22 8.24
N GLN A 241 18.80 -6.54 9.32
CA GLN A 241 18.72 -5.08 9.36
C GLN A 241 20.08 -4.38 9.33
N SER A 242 21.07 -4.87 10.10
CA SER A 242 22.36 -4.19 10.27
C SER A 242 23.44 -4.59 9.26
N VAL A 243 23.29 -5.72 8.56
CA VAL A 243 24.24 -6.22 7.56
C VAL A 243 23.60 -6.39 6.19
N LEU A 244 22.54 -7.21 6.04
CA LEU A 244 22.02 -7.52 4.70
C LEU A 244 21.41 -6.30 4.00
N LEU A 245 20.56 -5.49 4.67
CA LEU A 245 19.91 -4.33 4.05
C LEU A 245 20.87 -3.31 3.43
N LYS A 246 22.10 -3.16 3.95
CA LYS A 246 23.13 -2.30 3.35
C LYS A 246 23.45 -2.71 1.91
N TYR A 247 23.45 -4.01 1.66
CA TYR A 247 23.76 -4.60 0.35
C TYR A 247 22.53 -4.75 -0.57
N LYS A 248 21.39 -4.09 -0.28
CA LYS A 248 20.15 -4.10 -1.11
C LYS A 248 20.44 -3.91 -2.60
N TYR A 249 21.32 -2.97 -2.96
CA TYR A 249 21.65 -2.69 -4.36
C TYR A 249 22.28 -3.90 -5.10
N ILE A 250 22.99 -4.77 -4.38
CA ILE A 250 23.59 -5.99 -4.96
C ILE A 250 22.50 -6.93 -5.49
N ILE A 251 21.36 -7.04 -4.79
CA ILE A 251 20.21 -7.83 -5.24
C ILE A 251 19.54 -7.20 -6.46
N SER A 252 19.41 -5.87 -6.49
CA SER A 252 18.91 -5.14 -7.66
C SER A 252 19.80 -5.37 -8.90
N PHE A 253 21.12 -5.33 -8.74
CA PHE A 253 22.07 -5.62 -9.82
C PHE A 253 21.96 -7.06 -10.35
N LEU A 254 21.84 -8.07 -9.47
CA LEU A 254 21.62 -9.46 -9.89
C LEU A 254 20.30 -9.62 -10.68
N LYS A 255 19.22 -8.99 -10.22
CA LYS A 255 17.89 -9.04 -10.87
C LYS A 255 17.88 -8.39 -12.26
N GLU A 256 18.74 -7.39 -12.49
CA GLU A 256 18.97 -6.78 -13.80
C GLU A 256 19.88 -7.64 -14.69
N HIS A 257 21.11 -7.93 -14.22
CA HIS A 257 22.24 -8.37 -15.05
C HIS A 257 22.56 -9.87 -14.98
N GLY A 258 21.99 -10.60 -14.02
CA GLY A 258 22.36 -11.99 -13.68
C GLY A 258 21.18 -12.82 -13.16
N LYS A 259 20.08 -12.85 -13.91
CA LYS A 259 18.77 -13.38 -13.49
C LYS A 259 18.79 -14.83 -12.98
N GLU A 260 19.61 -15.70 -13.57
CA GLU A 260 19.77 -17.10 -13.11
C GLU A 260 20.38 -17.13 -11.70
N VAL A 261 21.45 -16.39 -11.49
CA VAL A 261 22.15 -16.26 -10.19
C VAL A 261 21.28 -15.53 -9.15
N PHE A 262 20.42 -14.60 -9.57
CA PHE A 262 19.37 -14.03 -8.71
C PHE A 262 18.39 -15.12 -8.22
N MET A 263 17.94 -16.01 -9.11
CA MET A 263 17.05 -17.12 -8.73
C MET A 263 17.72 -18.11 -7.79
N ASP A 264 19.02 -18.39 -7.96
CA ASP A 264 19.79 -19.23 -7.03
C ASP A 264 19.92 -18.57 -5.64
N VAL A 265 20.20 -17.27 -5.57
CA VAL A 265 20.25 -16.52 -4.30
C VAL A 265 18.87 -16.49 -3.63
N ARG A 266 17.79 -16.28 -4.40
CA ARG A 266 16.39 -16.33 -3.93
C ARG A 266 16.07 -17.70 -3.33
N ALA A 267 16.37 -18.78 -4.05
CA ALA A 267 16.15 -20.15 -3.60
C ALA A 267 17.00 -20.50 -2.36
N ALA A 268 18.27 -20.09 -2.32
CA ALA A 268 19.15 -20.31 -1.18
C ALA A 268 18.71 -19.53 0.08
N TYR A 269 18.12 -18.34 -0.09
CA TYR A 269 17.51 -17.59 1.00
C TYR A 269 16.27 -18.30 1.54
N ILE A 270 15.35 -18.69 0.66
CA ILE A 270 14.11 -19.38 1.01
C ILE A 270 14.40 -20.70 1.73
N ASP A 271 15.29 -21.54 1.18
CA ASP A 271 15.73 -22.80 1.82
C ASP A 271 16.30 -22.58 3.22
N THR A 272 17.13 -21.54 3.37
CA THR A 272 17.76 -21.19 4.65
C THR A 272 16.72 -20.76 5.68
N MET A 273 15.89 -19.79 5.33
CA MET A 273 14.94 -19.17 6.27
C MET A 273 13.80 -20.11 6.62
N ASN A 274 13.26 -20.84 5.65
CA ASN A 274 12.24 -21.87 5.87
C ASN A 274 12.75 -22.90 6.90
N LYS A 275 13.97 -23.44 6.72
CA LYS A 275 14.58 -24.40 7.66
C LYS A 275 14.86 -23.81 9.04
N VAL A 276 15.46 -22.61 9.11
CA VAL A 276 15.82 -21.98 10.39
C VAL A 276 14.59 -21.59 11.20
N LEU A 277 13.58 -20.97 10.57
CA LEU A 277 12.33 -20.61 11.22
C LEU A 277 11.52 -21.86 11.62
N SER A 278 11.43 -22.88 10.76
CA SER A 278 10.76 -24.15 11.11
C SER A 278 11.40 -24.84 12.32
N ALA A 279 12.74 -24.83 12.40
CA ALA A 279 13.46 -25.36 13.56
C ALA A 279 13.21 -24.52 14.83
N HIS A 280 13.16 -23.19 14.71
CA HIS A 280 12.87 -22.29 15.81
C HIS A 280 11.45 -22.48 16.37
N PHE A 281 10.43 -22.50 15.51
CA PHE A 281 9.04 -22.75 15.94
C PHE A 281 8.86 -24.15 16.52
N ARG A 282 9.48 -25.19 15.94
CA ARG A 282 9.43 -26.56 16.48
C ARG A 282 10.03 -26.64 17.89
N ALA A 283 11.20 -26.02 18.12
CA ALA A 283 11.83 -25.99 19.43
C ALA A 283 11.05 -25.15 20.46
N TYR A 284 10.44 -24.05 20.02
CA TYR A 284 9.59 -23.21 20.87
C TYR A 284 8.30 -23.95 21.29
N ILE A 285 7.64 -24.62 20.35
CA ILE A 285 6.46 -25.47 20.59
C ILE A 285 6.78 -26.56 21.63
N GLN A 286 7.85 -27.34 21.42
CA GLN A 286 8.28 -28.39 22.36
C GLN A 286 8.61 -27.87 23.76
N ALA A 287 8.97 -26.59 23.89
CA ALA A 287 9.17 -25.95 25.18
C ALA A 287 7.86 -25.43 25.81
N LEU A 288 6.86 -25.04 25.02
CA LEU A 288 5.52 -24.69 25.50
C LEU A 288 4.69 -25.92 25.91
N GLU A 289 4.80 -27.05 25.21
CA GLU A 289 4.14 -28.32 25.56
C GLU A 289 4.39 -28.70 27.03
N LYS A 290 5.63 -28.57 27.51
CA LYS A 290 6.01 -28.81 28.91
C LYS A 290 5.24 -27.95 29.91
N LEU A 291 4.80 -26.76 29.52
CA LEU A 291 4.15 -25.77 30.38
C LEU A 291 2.63 -25.91 30.40
N GLN A 292 2.05 -26.81 29.58
CA GLN A 292 0.61 -27.02 29.50
C GLN A 292 0.00 -27.53 30.82
N LEU A 293 -1.18 -26.99 31.13
CA LEU A 293 -2.13 -27.46 32.11
C LEU A 293 -3.39 -27.98 31.39
N ASP A 294 -3.73 -29.25 31.58
CA ASP A 294 -4.99 -29.81 31.08
C ASP A 294 -6.14 -29.43 32.03
N ILE A 295 -7.14 -28.72 31.50
CA ILE A 295 -8.25 -28.16 32.29
C ILE A 295 -9.49 -29.06 32.24
N ALA A 296 -9.90 -29.48 31.05
CA ALA A 296 -11.17 -30.18 30.81
C ALA A 296 -10.96 -31.50 30.06
N THR A 297 -11.70 -32.54 30.44
CA THR A 297 -11.75 -33.82 29.72
C THR A 297 -13.09 -34.00 29.01
N ALA A 298 -13.17 -34.98 28.09
CA ALA A 298 -14.41 -35.35 27.40
C ALA A 298 -15.59 -35.74 28.32
N TYR A 299 -15.33 -35.96 29.62
CA TYR A 299 -16.34 -36.35 30.61
C TYR A 299 -16.82 -35.19 31.50
N ASP A 300 -16.13 -34.03 31.50
CA ASP A 300 -16.48 -32.88 32.33
C ASP A 300 -17.57 -32.02 31.65
N LEU A 301 -18.73 -32.66 31.40
CA LEU A 301 -19.91 -32.05 30.77
C LEU A 301 -20.90 -31.52 31.84
N ILE A 302 -21.82 -30.64 31.43
CA ILE A 302 -22.68 -29.89 32.37
C ILE A 302 -23.65 -30.83 33.09
N GLY A 303 -24.36 -31.70 32.34
CA GLY A 303 -25.37 -32.62 32.86
C GLY A 303 -24.85 -33.97 33.40
N VAL A 304 -23.56 -34.08 33.74
CA VAL A 304 -22.95 -35.33 34.24
C VAL A 304 -22.80 -35.32 35.76
N GLU A 305 -23.08 -36.46 36.39
CA GLU A 305 -23.05 -36.65 37.85
C GLU A 305 -21.66 -36.34 38.45
N THR A 306 -21.65 -35.76 39.66
CA THR A 306 -20.40 -35.47 40.40
C THR A 306 -19.71 -36.73 40.96
N ARG A 307 -20.47 -37.80 41.20
CA ARG A 307 -20.04 -39.01 41.95
C ARG A 307 -19.56 -40.12 41.01
N SER A 308 -18.36 -39.97 40.44
CA SER A 308 -17.75 -41.01 39.60
C SER A 308 -17.27 -42.24 40.40
N THR A 309 -18.19 -43.13 40.77
CA THR A 309 -17.97 -44.37 41.55
C THR A 309 -17.35 -45.52 40.72
N GLY A 310 -16.29 -45.21 39.96
CA GLY A 310 -15.59 -46.18 39.11
C GLY A 310 -14.54 -46.99 39.88
N LEU A 311 -14.90 -48.20 40.34
CA LEU A 311 -14.07 -49.05 41.21
C LEU A 311 -12.68 -49.48 40.67
N PHE A 312 -12.39 -49.20 39.39
CA PHE A 312 -11.13 -49.55 38.71
C PHE A 312 -10.42 -48.35 38.06
N SER A 313 -10.88 -47.11 38.29
CA SER A 313 -10.16 -45.94 37.80
C SER A 313 -8.93 -45.67 38.67
N ARG A 314 -7.74 -45.92 38.11
CA ARG A 314 -6.44 -45.66 38.76
C ARG A 314 -6.39 -44.19 39.20
N ALA A 315 -5.94 -43.93 40.42
CA ALA A 315 -5.96 -42.59 41.02
C ALA A 315 -5.12 -41.56 40.24
N ARG A 316 -5.75 -40.89 39.27
CA ARG A 316 -5.43 -39.50 38.92
C ARG A 316 -5.90 -38.62 40.07
N GLU A 317 -5.07 -37.68 40.49
CA GLU A 317 -5.49 -36.67 41.47
C GLU A 317 -6.76 -35.96 40.95
N PRO A 318 -7.76 -35.68 41.81
CA PRO A 318 -8.89 -34.88 41.40
C PRO A 318 -8.39 -33.49 40.99
N LEU A 319 -8.68 -33.09 39.75
CA LEU A 319 -8.37 -31.75 39.23
C LEU A 319 -8.89 -30.70 40.21
N LYS A 320 -7.97 -30.05 40.94
CA LYS A 320 -8.29 -29.22 42.11
C LYS A 320 -9.26 -28.07 41.82
N ASN A 321 -9.36 -27.66 40.54
CA ASN A 321 -10.14 -26.53 40.08
C ASN A 321 -11.28 -26.97 39.13
N ARG A 322 -12.09 -27.97 39.51
CA ARG A 322 -13.24 -28.43 38.69
C ARG A 322 -14.27 -27.34 38.35
N SER A 323 -14.30 -26.23 39.08
CA SER A 323 -15.06 -25.01 38.75
C SER A 323 -14.47 -24.22 37.58
N ALA A 324 -13.14 -24.22 37.38
CA ALA A 324 -12.46 -23.49 36.31
C ALA A 324 -12.66 -24.11 34.90
N VAL A 325 -13.37 -25.23 34.82
CA VAL A 325 -13.88 -25.81 33.56
C VAL A 325 -15.08 -25.03 33.03
N PHE A 326 -15.91 -24.48 33.94
CA PHE A 326 -17.16 -23.78 33.60
C PHE A 326 -17.09 -22.28 33.87
N ALA A 327 -16.22 -21.81 34.76
CA ALA A 327 -16.03 -20.39 35.06
C ALA A 327 -14.79 -19.81 34.35
N LEU A 328 -14.97 -18.68 33.66
CA LEU A 328 -13.91 -17.91 32.99
C LEU A 328 -12.82 -17.42 33.95
N GLY A 329 -13.23 -16.84 35.08
CA GLY A 329 -12.33 -16.34 36.13
C GLY A 329 -11.17 -15.49 35.59
N GLU A 330 -9.96 -15.79 36.05
CA GLU A 330 -8.72 -15.09 35.67
C GLU A 330 -8.34 -15.22 34.17
N ARG A 331 -8.88 -16.21 33.44
CA ARG A 331 -8.51 -16.52 32.05
C ARG A 331 -8.81 -15.36 31.09
N ILE A 332 -9.76 -14.49 31.44
CA ILE A 332 -10.08 -13.27 30.69
C ILE A 332 -8.90 -12.31 30.52
N LYS A 333 -7.93 -12.30 31.46
CA LYS A 333 -6.79 -11.36 31.43
C LYS A 333 -5.97 -11.48 30.14
N ILE A 334 -5.96 -12.66 29.52
CA ILE A 334 -5.28 -12.95 28.24
C ILE A 334 -5.76 -12.04 27.10
N ILE A 335 -7.04 -11.65 27.08
CA ILE A 335 -7.59 -10.69 26.11
C ILE A 335 -7.05 -9.27 26.36
N LYS A 336 -6.92 -8.87 27.63
CA LYS A 336 -6.39 -7.56 28.02
C LYS A 336 -4.87 -7.46 27.86
N GLU A 337 -4.18 -8.59 27.96
CA GLU A 337 -2.72 -8.74 27.84
C GLU A 337 -2.27 -9.15 26.42
N ILE A 338 -3.14 -9.02 25.42
CA ILE A 338 -2.94 -9.67 24.11
C ILE A 338 -1.73 -9.18 23.31
N ASP A 339 -1.20 -7.97 23.55
CA ASP A 339 0.00 -7.44 22.87
C ASP A 339 1.29 -7.47 23.73
N GLN A 340 1.26 -8.09 24.93
CA GLN A 340 2.47 -8.37 25.72
C GLN A 340 3.51 -9.18 24.92
N PRO A 341 4.79 -9.30 25.34
CA PRO A 341 5.70 -10.25 24.70
C PRO A 341 5.16 -11.70 24.76
N ALA A 342 5.67 -12.56 23.87
CA ALA A 342 5.42 -14.00 23.96
C ALA A 342 6.11 -14.61 25.19
N LEU A 343 5.56 -15.68 25.77
CA LEU A 343 6.17 -16.38 26.90
C LEU A 343 7.60 -16.85 26.56
N ILE A 344 8.53 -16.66 27.50
CA ILE A 344 9.91 -17.14 27.43
C ILE A 344 9.98 -18.49 28.19
N PRO A 345 10.06 -19.65 27.50
CA PRO A 345 9.77 -20.93 28.16
C PRO A 345 10.73 -21.28 29.30
N HIS A 346 12.02 -20.95 29.18
CA HIS A 346 13.02 -21.20 30.23
C HIS A 346 12.72 -20.42 31.52
N ILE A 347 12.10 -19.24 31.45
CA ILE A 347 11.73 -18.46 32.64
C ILE A 347 10.49 -19.07 33.32
N ALA A 348 9.52 -19.52 32.52
CA ALA A 348 8.34 -20.22 33.02
C ALA A 348 8.67 -21.60 33.63
N GLU A 349 9.55 -22.37 32.97
CA GLU A 349 10.02 -23.69 33.42
C GLU A 349 10.81 -23.54 34.74
N ALA A 350 11.70 -22.54 34.86
CA ALA A 350 12.38 -22.22 36.12
C ALA A 350 11.43 -21.76 37.23
N SER A 351 10.31 -21.12 36.89
CA SER A 351 9.27 -20.70 37.84
C SER A 351 8.31 -21.82 38.25
N SER A 352 8.42 -23.03 37.66
CA SER A 352 7.46 -24.14 37.79
C SER A 352 6.01 -23.77 37.45
N LEU A 353 5.78 -22.75 36.63
CA LEU A 353 4.43 -22.27 36.30
C LEU A 353 3.80 -23.11 35.17
N LYS A 354 2.50 -23.39 35.34
CA LYS A 354 1.67 -24.16 34.41
C LYS A 354 0.52 -23.30 33.88
N TYR A 355 0.25 -23.36 32.59
CA TYR A 355 -0.65 -22.43 31.91
C TYR A 355 -1.78 -23.14 31.12
N PRO A 356 -3.00 -22.56 31.09
CA PRO A 356 -4.03 -22.92 30.13
C PRO A 356 -3.52 -22.89 28.68
N TYR A 357 -4.02 -23.78 27.83
CA TYR A 357 -3.55 -23.89 26.45
C TYR A 357 -3.73 -22.59 25.64
N GLU A 358 -4.79 -21.82 25.89
CA GLU A 358 -5.00 -20.55 25.18
C GLU A 358 -3.88 -19.52 25.44
N VAL A 359 -3.17 -19.58 26.58
CA VAL A 359 -1.98 -18.74 26.85
C VAL A 359 -0.81 -19.15 25.97
N LEU A 360 -0.62 -20.46 25.78
CA LEU A 360 0.42 -21.04 24.93
C LEU A 360 0.13 -20.73 23.45
N PHE A 361 -1.11 -20.94 23.01
CA PHE A 361 -1.62 -20.58 21.69
C PHE A 361 -1.42 -19.08 21.40
N ARG A 362 -1.81 -18.20 22.34
CA ARG A 362 -1.61 -16.74 22.25
C ARG A 362 -0.13 -16.38 22.13
N SER A 363 0.74 -17.02 22.91
CA SER A 363 2.19 -16.77 22.88
C SER A 363 2.83 -17.22 21.57
N LEU A 364 2.44 -18.39 21.06
CA LEU A 364 2.88 -18.91 19.75
C LEU A 364 2.46 -17.98 18.61
N HIS A 365 1.20 -17.53 18.59
CA HIS A 365 0.70 -16.63 17.55
C HIS A 365 1.28 -15.22 17.65
N LYS A 366 1.53 -14.70 18.85
CA LYS A 366 2.24 -13.42 19.06
C LYS A 366 3.68 -13.49 18.52
N LEU A 367 4.41 -14.57 18.84
CA LEU A 367 5.74 -14.81 18.28
C LEU A 367 5.70 -14.95 16.75
N LEU A 368 4.70 -15.64 16.20
CA LEU A 368 4.49 -15.76 14.76
C LEU A 368 4.25 -14.40 14.11
N MET A 369 3.33 -13.59 14.64
CA MET A 369 3.02 -12.24 14.14
C MET A 369 4.24 -11.32 14.12
N ASP A 370 5.00 -11.27 15.21
CA ASP A 370 6.14 -10.36 15.31
C ASP A 370 7.30 -10.82 14.41
N THR A 371 7.53 -12.15 14.29
CA THR A 371 8.52 -12.72 13.35
C THR A 371 8.11 -12.48 11.89
N ALA A 372 6.84 -12.74 11.54
CA ALA A 372 6.29 -12.54 10.21
C ALA A 372 6.28 -11.06 9.81
N THR A 373 5.99 -10.16 10.75
CA THR A 373 6.10 -8.70 10.58
C THR A 373 7.52 -8.32 10.17
N SER A 374 8.56 -8.81 10.88
CA SER A 374 9.94 -8.50 10.52
C SER A 374 10.39 -9.10 9.19
N GLU A 375 9.98 -10.34 8.88
CA GLU A 375 10.40 -11.01 7.65
C GLU A 375 9.71 -10.44 6.40
N TYR A 376 8.42 -10.09 6.49
CA TYR A 376 7.69 -9.50 5.37
C TYR A 376 8.28 -8.16 4.96
N ILE A 377 8.54 -7.28 5.95
CA ILE A 377 9.20 -5.99 5.72
C ILE A 377 10.60 -6.24 5.11
N PHE A 378 11.38 -7.19 5.63
CA PHE A 378 12.69 -7.50 5.05
C PHE A 378 12.61 -8.06 3.62
N CYS A 379 11.62 -8.87 3.27
CA CYS A 379 11.45 -9.41 1.92
C CYS A 379 11.12 -8.31 0.90
N ASP A 380 10.21 -7.40 1.26
CA ASP A 380 9.90 -6.22 0.43
C ASP A 380 11.13 -5.29 0.32
N ASP A 381 11.77 -4.96 1.45
CA ASP A 381 12.94 -4.09 1.45
C ASP A 381 14.15 -4.68 0.72
N PHE A 382 14.43 -5.98 0.82
CA PHE A 382 15.68 -6.55 0.29
C PHE A 382 15.53 -7.11 -1.14
N PHE A 383 14.37 -7.69 -1.49
CA PHE A 383 14.13 -8.31 -2.80
C PHE A 383 13.09 -7.58 -3.67
N GLY A 384 12.16 -6.83 -3.05
CA GLY A 384 10.99 -6.26 -3.74
C GLY A 384 10.06 -7.34 -4.30
N GLU A 385 9.87 -8.43 -3.57
CA GLU A 385 9.03 -9.59 -3.94
C GLU A 385 8.31 -10.18 -2.72
N GLU A 386 7.03 -9.86 -2.55
CA GLU A 386 6.19 -10.41 -1.47
C GLU A 386 6.04 -11.94 -1.53
N SER A 387 6.19 -12.55 -2.71
CA SER A 387 6.10 -14.01 -2.92
C SER A 387 7.11 -14.80 -2.08
N ILE A 388 8.30 -14.24 -1.86
CA ILE A 388 9.40 -14.86 -1.10
C ILE A 388 8.96 -15.13 0.35
N PHE A 389 8.15 -14.24 0.95
CA PHE A 389 7.63 -14.44 2.30
C PHE A 389 6.79 -15.72 2.41
N TYR A 390 5.88 -15.96 1.45
CA TYR A 390 4.97 -17.11 1.49
C TYR A 390 5.72 -18.43 1.26
N GLU A 391 6.74 -18.45 0.39
CA GLU A 391 7.62 -19.60 0.19
C GLU A 391 8.48 -19.90 1.44
N ILE A 392 8.90 -18.87 2.19
CA ILE A 392 9.58 -19.03 3.49
C ILE A 392 8.64 -19.59 4.55
N PHE A 393 7.46 -19.00 4.71
CA PHE A 393 6.55 -19.31 5.81
C PHE A 393 5.76 -20.61 5.65
N ALA A 394 5.73 -21.22 4.45
CA ALA A 394 5.14 -22.53 4.23
C ALA A 394 5.66 -23.62 5.21
N GLY A 395 6.97 -23.60 5.53
CA GLY A 395 7.57 -24.51 6.52
C GLY A 395 7.08 -24.24 7.95
N PRO A 396 7.30 -23.02 8.50
CA PRO A 396 6.76 -22.60 9.79
C PRO A 396 5.26 -22.86 9.98
N PHE A 397 4.42 -22.60 8.97
CA PHE A 397 2.99 -22.90 9.03
C PHE A 397 2.73 -24.41 9.13
N SER A 398 3.43 -25.25 8.35
CA SER A 398 3.33 -26.73 8.48
C SER A 398 3.67 -27.19 9.90
N VAL A 399 4.75 -26.68 10.50
CA VAL A 399 5.15 -27.03 11.87
C VAL A 399 4.10 -26.64 12.91
N ILE A 400 3.45 -25.49 12.75
CA ILE A 400 2.40 -25.06 13.68
C ILE A 400 1.12 -25.89 13.47
N ASP A 401 0.74 -26.16 12.22
CA ASP A 401 -0.43 -26.98 11.88
C ASP A 401 -0.27 -28.45 12.31
N GLU A 402 0.92 -29.04 12.16
CA GLU A 402 1.31 -30.38 12.62
C GLU A 402 1.05 -30.56 14.13
N HIS A 403 1.33 -29.53 14.92
CA HIS A 403 1.11 -29.51 16.38
C HIS A 403 -0.32 -29.10 16.77
N PHE A 404 -0.91 -28.12 16.07
CA PHE A 404 -2.23 -27.58 16.40
C PHE A 404 -3.37 -28.57 16.14
N ASN A 405 -3.33 -29.32 15.03
CA ASN A 405 -4.42 -30.26 14.66
C ASN A 405 -4.63 -31.40 15.69
N PRO A 406 -3.57 -32.08 16.21
CA PRO A 406 -3.71 -33.04 17.31
C PRO A 406 -4.30 -32.44 18.59
N ILE A 407 -3.94 -31.19 18.95
CA ILE A 407 -4.48 -30.57 20.17
C ILE A 407 -5.93 -30.12 19.96
N LEU A 408 -6.25 -29.52 18.81
CA LEU A 408 -7.62 -29.14 18.45
C LEU A 408 -8.56 -30.35 18.46
N SER A 409 -8.12 -31.50 17.92
CA SER A 409 -8.91 -32.75 17.93
C SER A 409 -9.09 -33.38 19.33
N ASN A 410 -8.29 -32.98 20.33
CA ASN A 410 -8.38 -33.44 21.72
C ASN A 410 -8.84 -32.35 22.71
N CYS A 411 -9.09 -31.12 22.26
CA CYS A 411 -9.54 -30.04 23.13
C CYS A 411 -11.05 -30.16 23.44
N PHE A 412 -11.41 -30.31 24.71
CA PHE A 412 -12.79 -30.38 25.20
C PHE A 412 -13.20 -29.16 26.03
N ASP A 413 -12.35 -28.14 26.09
CA ASP A 413 -12.63 -26.89 26.79
C ASP A 413 -13.31 -25.88 25.86
N ALA A 414 -14.63 -25.74 25.97
CA ALA A 414 -15.41 -24.80 25.16
C ALA A 414 -15.03 -23.33 25.42
N ILE A 415 -14.60 -22.98 26.64
CA ILE A 415 -14.20 -21.62 26.99
C ILE A 415 -12.81 -21.33 26.42
N GLY A 416 -11.87 -22.28 26.52
CA GLY A 416 -10.56 -22.22 25.89
C GLY A 416 -10.63 -22.11 24.37
N LEU A 417 -11.54 -22.87 23.73
CA LEU A 417 -11.80 -22.77 22.28
C LEU A 417 -12.34 -21.38 21.88
N MET A 418 -13.27 -20.80 22.65
CA MET A 418 -13.78 -19.44 22.39
C MET A 418 -12.72 -18.37 22.65
N LEU A 419 -11.91 -18.51 23.71
CA LEU A 419 -10.76 -17.64 23.96
C LEU A 419 -9.80 -17.65 22.77
N MET A 420 -9.46 -18.82 22.22
CA MET A 420 -8.63 -18.92 21.02
C MET A 420 -9.26 -18.24 19.79
N ILE A 421 -10.58 -18.35 19.58
CA ILE A 421 -11.30 -17.64 18.50
C ILE A 421 -11.17 -16.12 18.68
N ARG A 422 -11.43 -15.59 19.88
CA ARG A 422 -11.32 -14.15 20.16
C ARG A 422 -9.85 -13.67 20.08
N ILE A 423 -8.87 -14.49 20.50
CA ILE A 423 -7.43 -14.22 20.31
C ILE A 423 -7.07 -14.06 18.83
N VAL A 424 -7.50 -14.98 17.97
CA VAL A 424 -7.27 -14.88 16.50
C VAL A 424 -7.88 -13.61 15.94
N HIS A 425 -9.11 -13.27 16.32
CA HIS A 425 -9.77 -12.05 15.87
C HIS A 425 -9.02 -10.77 16.30
N HIS A 426 -8.57 -10.67 17.55
CA HIS A 426 -7.72 -9.56 17.99
C HIS A 426 -6.38 -9.51 17.26
N HIS A 427 -5.77 -10.66 16.96
CA HIS A 427 -4.55 -10.74 16.18
C HIS A 427 -4.76 -10.24 14.74
N GLN A 428 -5.89 -10.56 14.09
CA GLN A 428 -6.28 -9.98 12.79
C GLN A 428 -6.43 -8.45 12.88
N LEU A 429 -7.10 -7.92 13.92
CA LEU A 429 -7.21 -6.48 14.15
C LEU A 429 -5.84 -5.80 14.37
N ILE A 430 -4.87 -6.49 14.99
CA ILE A 430 -3.50 -5.98 15.15
C ILE A 430 -2.73 -5.98 13.82
N MET A 431 -2.81 -7.05 13.01
CA MET A 431 -2.18 -7.08 11.67
C MET A 431 -2.77 -6.04 10.72
N SER A 432 -4.10 -5.84 10.76
CA SER A 432 -4.80 -4.78 10.04
C SER A 432 -4.33 -3.38 10.47
N ARG A 433 -4.17 -3.12 11.78
CA ARG A 433 -3.58 -1.86 12.30
C ARG A 433 -2.12 -1.67 11.88
N ARG A 434 -1.33 -2.75 11.79
CA ARG A 434 0.05 -2.74 11.24
C ARG A 434 0.09 -2.51 9.73
N ARG A 435 -1.02 -2.71 9.01
CA ARG A 435 -1.15 -2.71 7.53
C ARG A 435 -0.30 -3.79 6.84
N ILE A 436 -0.19 -4.97 7.46
CA ILE A 436 0.59 -6.09 6.94
C ILE A 436 -0.36 -7.28 6.72
N PRO A 437 -0.73 -7.62 5.47
CA PRO A 437 -1.74 -8.65 5.18
C PRO A 437 -1.19 -10.09 5.21
N CYS A 438 0.11 -10.27 5.46
CA CYS A 438 0.84 -11.51 5.19
C CYS A 438 0.38 -12.74 6.00
N LEU A 439 -0.38 -12.53 7.08
CA LEU A 439 -0.95 -13.59 7.91
C LEU A 439 -2.47 -13.76 7.77
N ASP A 440 -3.16 -12.93 6.97
CA ASP A 440 -4.63 -12.88 6.97
C ASP A 440 -5.24 -14.25 6.60
N SER A 441 -4.77 -14.84 5.49
CA SER A 441 -5.19 -16.18 5.04
C SER A 441 -4.84 -17.29 6.05
N TYR A 442 -3.75 -17.14 6.82
CA TYR A 442 -3.38 -18.10 7.87
C TYR A 442 -4.32 -17.98 9.08
N LEU A 443 -4.56 -16.75 9.56
CA LEU A 443 -5.45 -16.49 10.68
C LEU A 443 -6.89 -16.89 10.37
N ASP A 444 -7.37 -16.65 9.15
CA ASP A 444 -8.68 -17.14 8.68
C ASP A 444 -8.75 -18.67 8.67
N LYS A 445 -7.71 -19.37 8.19
CA LYS A 445 -7.64 -20.84 8.23
C LYS A 445 -7.73 -21.38 9.67
N VAL A 446 -7.03 -20.75 10.62
CA VAL A 446 -7.09 -21.13 12.05
C VAL A 446 -8.49 -20.86 12.63
N ASN A 447 -9.08 -19.71 12.31
CA ASN A 447 -10.46 -19.35 12.74
C ASN A 447 -11.50 -20.36 12.21
N ILE A 448 -11.44 -20.67 10.90
CA ILE A 448 -12.30 -21.67 10.23
C ILE A 448 -12.12 -23.07 10.83
N SER A 449 -10.94 -23.40 11.36
CA SER A 449 -10.68 -24.68 12.03
C SER A 449 -11.23 -24.72 13.46
N LEU A 450 -11.18 -23.60 14.19
CA LEU A 450 -11.65 -23.50 15.59
C LEU A 450 -13.18 -23.62 15.71
N TRP A 451 -13.95 -22.93 14.86
CA TRP A 451 -15.41 -22.87 14.99
C TRP A 451 -16.14 -24.23 14.91
N PRO A 452 -15.81 -25.15 13.97
CA PRO A 452 -16.39 -26.49 13.94
C PRO A 452 -16.10 -27.29 15.22
N ARG A 453 -14.88 -27.16 15.78
CA ARG A 453 -14.52 -27.84 17.04
C ARG A 453 -15.27 -27.25 18.23
N PHE A 454 -15.31 -25.92 18.35
CA PHE A 454 -16.12 -25.24 19.36
C PHE A 454 -17.58 -25.71 19.32
N LYS A 455 -18.18 -25.73 18.12
CA LYS A 455 -19.55 -26.21 17.92
C LYS A 455 -19.73 -27.66 18.37
N MET A 456 -18.81 -28.57 18.02
CA MET A 456 -18.89 -29.98 18.41
C MET A 456 -18.84 -30.18 19.94
N VAL A 457 -17.96 -29.44 20.63
CA VAL A 457 -17.86 -29.48 22.10
C VAL A 457 -19.12 -28.86 22.74
N PHE A 458 -19.60 -27.71 22.23
CA PHE A 458 -20.81 -27.06 22.72
C PHE A 458 -22.06 -27.95 22.53
N ASP A 459 -22.23 -28.57 21.36
CA ASP A 459 -23.31 -29.53 21.09
C ASP A 459 -23.19 -30.79 21.99
N SER A 460 -21.99 -31.16 22.43
CA SER A 460 -21.78 -32.24 23.42
C SER A 460 -22.26 -31.85 24.83
N HIS A 461 -21.98 -30.61 25.28
CA HIS A 461 -22.56 -30.09 26.53
C HIS A 461 -24.09 -30.00 26.43
N LEU A 462 -24.64 -29.60 25.28
CA LEU A 462 -26.08 -29.53 25.03
C LEU A 462 -26.75 -30.91 25.10
N SER A 463 -26.19 -31.94 24.45
CA SER A 463 -26.71 -33.31 24.56
C SER A 463 -26.63 -33.84 25.99
N SER A 464 -25.57 -33.53 26.74
CA SER A 464 -25.45 -33.94 28.16
C SER A 464 -26.61 -33.46 29.04
N LEU A 465 -27.29 -32.38 28.67
CA LEU A 465 -28.45 -31.81 29.37
C LEU A 465 -29.79 -32.35 28.83
N ARG A 466 -29.85 -32.69 27.54
CA ARG A 466 -31.06 -33.24 26.89
C ARG A 466 -31.29 -34.71 27.24
N ASP A 467 -30.21 -35.48 27.19
CA ASP A 467 -30.17 -36.94 27.41
C ASP A 467 -29.84 -37.29 28.88
N ALA A 468 -29.82 -36.26 29.73
CA ALA A 468 -29.58 -36.33 31.17
C ALA A 468 -30.49 -37.35 31.88
N ASN A 469 -29.90 -38.31 32.58
CA ASN A 469 -30.66 -39.26 33.40
C ASN A 469 -31.14 -38.57 34.70
N ILE A 470 -32.39 -38.12 34.67
CA ILE A 470 -33.07 -37.42 35.78
C ILE A 470 -32.90 -38.17 37.12
N LYS A 471 -32.92 -39.52 37.11
CA LYS A 471 -32.86 -40.35 38.32
C LYS A 471 -31.48 -40.42 38.99
N THR A 472 -30.40 -40.11 38.27
CA THR A 472 -29.03 -40.05 38.85
C THR A 472 -28.59 -38.61 39.14
N LEU A 473 -29.30 -37.62 38.60
CA LEU A 473 -29.06 -36.21 38.90
C LEU A 473 -29.92 -35.68 40.07
N TRP A 474 -31.09 -36.27 40.33
CA TRP A 474 -31.99 -35.82 41.39
C TRP A 474 -31.47 -36.18 42.79
N GLU A 475 -31.42 -35.18 43.65
CA GLU A 475 -31.16 -35.30 45.09
C GLU A 475 -32.38 -34.70 45.82
N ASP A 476 -32.74 -35.23 47.01
CA ASP A 476 -33.90 -34.76 47.79
C ASP A 476 -33.58 -33.47 48.56
N ASP A 477 -33.21 -32.42 47.81
CA ASP A 477 -32.81 -31.12 48.33
C ASP A 477 -33.40 -29.98 47.48
N VAL A 478 -33.92 -28.96 48.16
CA VAL A 478 -34.53 -27.76 47.53
C VAL A 478 -33.50 -26.65 47.26
N HIS A 479 -32.24 -26.82 47.67
CA HIS A 479 -31.14 -25.88 47.39
C HIS A 479 -30.77 -25.81 45.89
N PRO A 480 -30.01 -24.79 45.44
CA PRO A 480 -29.58 -24.65 44.05
C PRO A 480 -28.79 -25.86 43.54
N HIS A 481 -29.26 -26.45 42.44
CA HIS A 481 -28.71 -27.69 41.90
C HIS A 481 -27.38 -27.44 41.18
N TYR A 482 -26.41 -28.34 41.35
CA TYR A 482 -25.05 -28.14 40.82
C TYR A 482 -25.01 -28.04 39.28
N VAL A 483 -25.94 -28.67 38.56
CA VAL A 483 -26.06 -28.56 37.09
C VAL A 483 -26.50 -27.16 36.70
N MET A 484 -27.41 -26.55 37.45
CA MET A 484 -27.86 -25.16 37.23
C MET A 484 -26.71 -24.18 37.48
N ARG A 485 -25.93 -24.39 38.55
CA ARG A 485 -24.74 -23.58 38.84
C ARG A 485 -23.69 -23.68 37.73
N ARG A 486 -23.36 -24.90 37.25
CA ARG A 486 -22.44 -25.09 36.11
C ARG A 486 -22.95 -24.39 34.85
N TYR A 487 -24.25 -24.49 34.56
CA TYR A 487 -24.87 -23.80 33.43
C TYR A 487 -24.73 -22.28 33.58
N ALA A 488 -25.02 -21.72 34.76
CA ALA A 488 -24.89 -20.29 35.02
C ALA A 488 -23.45 -19.81 34.84
N GLU A 489 -22.47 -20.48 35.45
CA GLU A 489 -21.03 -20.18 35.33
C GLU A 489 -20.56 -20.25 33.86
N PHE A 490 -21.00 -21.27 33.11
CA PHE A 490 -20.67 -21.48 31.69
C PHE A 490 -21.30 -20.41 30.79
N THR A 491 -22.60 -20.11 30.95
CA THR A 491 -23.31 -19.09 30.18
C THR A 491 -22.82 -17.68 30.48
N ALA A 492 -22.57 -17.36 31.76
CA ALA A 492 -21.90 -16.13 32.19
C ALA A 492 -20.54 -15.94 31.48
N SER A 493 -19.73 -17.00 31.42
CA SER A 493 -18.43 -16.99 30.74
C SER A 493 -18.55 -16.65 29.25
N PHE A 494 -19.55 -17.19 28.55
CA PHE A 494 -19.77 -16.86 27.14
C PHE A 494 -20.35 -15.47 26.91
N ILE A 495 -21.28 -15.01 27.75
CA ILE A 495 -21.82 -13.64 27.67
C ILE A 495 -20.69 -12.62 27.78
N HIS A 496 -19.78 -12.79 28.75
CA HIS A 496 -18.64 -11.88 28.92
C HIS A 496 -17.68 -11.92 27.71
N LEU A 497 -17.52 -13.07 27.04
CA LEU A 497 -16.74 -13.21 25.80
C LEU A 497 -17.48 -12.78 24.53
N ASN A 498 -18.74 -12.32 24.63
CA ASN A 498 -19.56 -11.89 23.49
C ASN A 498 -19.86 -10.38 23.44
N VAL A 499 -19.57 -9.61 24.50
CA VAL A 499 -20.00 -8.20 24.66
C VAL A 499 -19.64 -7.30 23.48
N GLU A 500 -18.45 -7.47 22.90
CA GLU A 500 -17.97 -6.67 21.76
C GLU A 500 -18.16 -7.38 20.40
N TYR A 501 -18.70 -8.60 20.39
CA TYR A 501 -18.64 -9.55 19.26
C TYR A 501 -20.04 -10.04 18.87
N GLY A 502 -20.83 -9.15 18.27
CA GLY A 502 -22.20 -9.42 17.81
C GLY A 502 -22.32 -10.38 16.62
N ASP A 503 -21.65 -11.55 16.66
CA ASP A 503 -21.69 -12.56 15.61
C ASP A 503 -23.03 -13.33 15.54
N GLY A 504 -23.86 -13.26 16.58
CA GLY A 504 -25.20 -13.87 16.69
C GLY A 504 -25.22 -15.40 16.72
N GLN A 505 -24.17 -16.05 16.21
CA GLN A 505 -24.00 -17.50 16.22
C GLN A 505 -23.80 -18.03 17.64
N LEU A 506 -23.11 -17.29 18.51
CA LEU A 506 -23.02 -17.67 19.92
C LEU A 506 -24.37 -17.56 20.63
N ASP A 507 -25.13 -16.48 20.41
CA ASP A 507 -26.43 -16.23 21.04
C ASP A 507 -27.44 -17.35 20.75
N ILE A 508 -27.52 -17.80 19.49
CA ILE A 508 -28.38 -18.93 19.07
C ILE A 508 -28.01 -20.22 19.82
N ASN A 509 -26.72 -20.43 20.09
CA ASN A 509 -26.26 -21.61 20.83
C ASN A 509 -26.53 -21.50 22.34
N LEU A 510 -26.37 -20.32 22.94
CA LEU A 510 -26.75 -20.08 24.34
C LEU A 510 -28.26 -20.22 24.56
N GLU A 511 -29.09 -19.79 23.61
CA GLU A 511 -30.55 -20.00 23.64
C GLU A 511 -30.92 -21.48 23.54
N ARG A 512 -30.27 -22.25 22.64
CA ARG A 512 -30.42 -23.72 22.57
C ARG A 512 -30.06 -24.41 23.90
N LEU A 513 -29.05 -23.89 24.61
CA LEU A 513 -28.60 -24.39 25.91
C LEU A 513 -29.61 -24.06 27.01
N ARG A 514 -30.10 -22.80 27.07
CA ARG A 514 -31.16 -22.36 27.98
C ARG A 514 -32.38 -23.26 27.90
N MET A 515 -32.92 -23.47 26.69
CA MET A 515 -34.08 -24.36 26.48
C MET A 515 -33.86 -25.81 26.97
N ALA A 516 -32.63 -26.32 26.93
CA ALA A 516 -32.32 -27.66 27.45
C ALA A 516 -32.28 -27.68 28.99
N VAL A 517 -31.80 -26.61 29.63
CA VAL A 517 -31.77 -26.46 31.08
C VAL A 517 -33.16 -26.21 31.65
N ASP A 518 -33.96 -25.35 31.04
CA ASP A 518 -35.37 -25.13 31.41
C ASP A 518 -36.16 -26.45 31.36
N GLY A 519 -35.95 -27.24 30.30
CA GLY A 519 -36.51 -28.57 30.14
C GLY A 519 -35.99 -29.62 31.13
N LEU A 520 -34.80 -29.43 31.73
CA LEU A 520 -34.22 -30.33 32.73
C LEU A 520 -34.64 -29.94 34.16
N ILE A 521 -34.61 -28.65 34.51
CA ILE A 521 -34.93 -28.18 35.85
C ILE A 521 -36.41 -28.40 36.19
N LEU A 522 -37.32 -28.26 35.22
CA LEU A 522 -38.73 -28.61 35.39
C LEU A 522 -38.95 -30.13 35.56
N LYS A 523 -38.16 -30.98 34.88
CA LYS A 523 -38.20 -32.44 35.09
C LYS A 523 -37.71 -32.84 36.48
N LEU A 524 -36.69 -32.17 37.01
CA LEU A 524 -36.18 -32.37 38.37
C LEU A 524 -37.20 -31.87 39.42
N ALA A 525 -37.77 -30.69 39.22
CA ALA A 525 -38.79 -30.12 40.11
C ALA A 525 -40.01 -31.05 40.24
N ASN A 526 -40.50 -31.62 39.14
CA ASN A 526 -41.64 -32.53 39.11
C ASN A 526 -41.44 -33.86 39.89
N LEU A 527 -40.23 -34.16 40.38
CA LEU A 527 -39.99 -35.33 41.25
C LEU A 527 -40.30 -35.07 42.73
N PHE A 528 -40.35 -33.80 43.18
CA PHE A 528 -40.71 -33.51 44.57
C PHE A 528 -42.21 -33.74 44.82
N PRO A 529 -42.60 -34.41 45.93
CA PRO A 529 -43.97 -34.86 46.15
C PRO A 529 -44.95 -33.74 46.56
N LYS A 530 -44.46 -32.58 47.02
CA LYS A 530 -45.29 -31.43 47.40
C LYS A 530 -45.07 -30.28 46.42
N PRO A 531 -46.13 -29.69 45.82
CA PRO A 531 -46.01 -28.52 44.93
C PRO A 531 -45.21 -27.35 45.51
N LYS A 532 -45.31 -27.12 46.83
CA LYS A 532 -44.49 -26.11 47.54
C LYS A 532 -42.98 -26.36 47.37
N GLN A 533 -42.52 -27.61 47.53
CA GLN A 533 -41.10 -27.97 47.36
C GLN A 533 -40.65 -27.81 45.90
N GLN A 534 -41.50 -28.16 44.93
CA GLN A 534 -41.23 -27.97 43.49
C GLN A 534 -40.91 -26.50 43.20
N ILE A 535 -41.74 -25.58 43.71
CA ILE A 535 -41.60 -24.14 43.46
C ILE A 535 -40.43 -23.53 44.25
N VAL A 536 -40.18 -23.95 45.50
CA VAL A 536 -38.99 -23.51 46.26
C VAL A 536 -37.70 -23.90 45.53
N PHE A 537 -37.60 -25.14 45.05
CA PHE A 537 -36.47 -25.61 44.26
C PHE A 537 -36.26 -24.77 42.99
N LEU A 538 -37.34 -24.47 42.24
CA LEU A 538 -37.25 -23.60 41.06
C LEU A 538 -36.78 -22.18 41.41
N ILE A 539 -37.34 -21.56 42.46
CA ILE A 539 -36.94 -20.23 42.93
C ILE A 539 -35.45 -20.19 43.29
N ASN A 540 -34.97 -21.12 44.12
CA ASN A 540 -33.56 -21.19 44.53
C ASN A 540 -32.62 -21.34 43.32
N ASN A 541 -33.00 -22.14 42.32
CA ASN A 541 -32.22 -22.34 41.11
C ASN A 541 -32.20 -21.11 40.19
N TYR A 542 -33.33 -20.42 40.01
CA TYR A 542 -33.40 -19.19 39.22
C TYR A 542 -32.64 -18.03 39.89
N ASP A 543 -32.81 -17.83 41.20
CA ASP A 543 -32.11 -16.79 41.96
C ASP A 543 -30.58 -16.92 41.88
N MET A 544 -30.05 -18.12 42.14
CA MET A 544 -28.62 -18.43 41.97
C MET A 544 -28.13 -18.18 40.53
N THR A 545 -28.93 -18.51 39.53
CA THR A 545 -28.60 -18.27 38.12
C THR A 545 -28.54 -16.78 37.80
N ILE A 546 -29.51 -16.00 38.28
CA ILE A 546 -29.57 -14.55 38.11
C ILE A 546 -28.39 -13.86 38.81
N ALA A 547 -28.00 -14.33 40.00
CA ALA A 547 -26.84 -13.81 40.73
C ALA A 547 -25.53 -14.00 39.92
N VAL A 548 -25.24 -15.22 39.47
CA VAL A 548 -24.03 -15.52 38.67
C VAL A 548 -24.02 -14.81 37.32
N LEU A 549 -25.19 -14.63 36.67
CA LEU A 549 -25.28 -13.84 35.44
C LEU A 549 -25.00 -12.34 35.68
N LYS A 550 -25.46 -11.78 36.81
CA LYS A 550 -25.20 -10.37 37.19
C LYS A 550 -23.74 -10.11 37.59
N GLU A 551 -23.05 -11.09 38.17
CA GLU A 551 -21.60 -10.99 38.44
C GLU A 551 -20.79 -10.89 37.14
N ALA A 552 -21.28 -11.49 36.04
CA ALA A 552 -20.59 -11.46 34.75
C ALA A 552 -20.82 -10.18 33.94
N GLY A 553 -21.86 -9.39 34.22
CA GLY A 553 -22.07 -8.09 33.58
C GLY A 553 -23.37 -7.39 33.99
N PRO A 554 -23.44 -6.05 33.84
CA PRO A 554 -24.64 -5.28 34.19
C PRO A 554 -25.86 -5.59 33.31
N GLU A 555 -25.65 -6.18 32.13
CA GLU A 555 -26.69 -6.68 31.25
C GLU A 555 -26.44 -8.17 30.92
N GLY A 556 -26.96 -9.09 31.73
CA GLY A 556 -27.00 -10.54 31.42
C GLY A 556 -27.97 -10.91 30.28
N GLY A 557 -28.34 -9.92 29.47
CA GLY A 557 -29.13 -10.03 28.25
C GLY A 557 -30.51 -10.66 28.41
N LYS A 558 -30.99 -11.23 27.30
CA LYS A 558 -32.30 -11.90 27.21
C LYS A 558 -32.42 -13.10 28.16
N ILE A 559 -31.29 -13.75 28.47
CA ILE A 559 -31.23 -14.93 29.35
C ILE A 559 -31.50 -14.53 30.81
N GLN A 560 -30.86 -13.45 31.31
CA GLN A 560 -31.17 -12.93 32.65
C GLN A 560 -32.64 -12.52 32.76
N MET A 561 -33.14 -11.72 31.81
CA MET A 561 -34.54 -11.25 31.84
C MET A 561 -35.55 -12.40 31.84
N HIS A 562 -35.26 -13.49 31.12
CA HIS A 562 -36.09 -14.69 31.14
C HIS A 562 -36.15 -15.34 32.52
N PHE A 563 -35.00 -15.53 33.19
CA PHE A 563 -34.99 -16.09 34.54
C PHE A 563 -35.61 -15.16 35.57
N GLU A 564 -35.50 -13.83 35.41
CA GLU A 564 -36.17 -12.86 36.28
C GLU A 564 -37.70 -12.90 36.14
N GLU A 565 -38.23 -13.12 34.93
CA GLU A 565 -39.67 -13.34 34.69
C GLU A 565 -40.15 -14.68 35.28
N LEU A 566 -39.36 -15.75 35.13
CA LEU A 566 -39.66 -17.05 35.77
C LEU A 566 -39.62 -16.96 37.30
N LEU A 567 -38.62 -16.30 37.88
CA LEU A 567 -38.50 -16.08 39.32
C LEU A 567 -39.72 -15.32 39.85
N LYS A 568 -40.07 -14.19 39.23
CA LYS A 568 -41.26 -13.39 39.58
C LYS A 568 -42.56 -14.21 39.53
N THR A 569 -42.72 -15.03 38.50
CA THR A 569 -43.90 -15.88 38.32
C THR A 569 -43.98 -16.97 39.40
N ASN A 570 -42.87 -17.65 39.67
CA ASN A 570 -42.81 -18.70 40.69
C ASN A 570 -42.96 -18.14 42.12
N THR A 571 -42.39 -16.97 42.40
CA THR A 571 -42.60 -16.24 43.66
C THR A 571 -44.08 -15.93 43.89
N SER A 572 -44.83 -15.51 42.87
CA SER A 572 -46.27 -15.29 43.00
C SER A 572 -47.04 -16.57 43.36
N LEU A 573 -46.67 -17.71 42.76
CA LEU A 573 -47.28 -19.01 43.04
C LEU A 573 -46.90 -19.54 44.44
N PHE A 574 -45.66 -19.36 44.87
CA PHE A 574 -45.22 -19.72 46.22
C PHE A 574 -45.95 -18.90 47.29
N VAL A 575 -46.05 -17.58 47.09
CA VAL A 575 -46.82 -16.67 47.96
C VAL A 575 -48.27 -17.12 48.07
N GLU A 576 -48.91 -17.49 46.96
CA GLU A 576 -50.30 -17.96 46.96
C GLU A 576 -50.47 -19.28 47.74
N ILE A 577 -49.55 -20.23 47.59
CA ILE A 577 -49.56 -21.51 48.34
C ILE A 577 -49.32 -21.27 49.84
N LEU A 578 -48.28 -20.52 50.21
CA LEU A 578 -47.93 -20.23 51.61
C LEU A 578 -49.10 -19.54 52.34
N LEU A 579 -49.76 -18.57 51.68
CA LEU A 579 -50.93 -17.91 52.24
C LEU A 579 -52.14 -18.86 52.35
N MET A 580 -52.32 -19.80 51.42
CA MET A 580 -53.36 -20.83 51.51
C MET A 580 -53.12 -21.85 52.64
N GLU A 581 -51.87 -22.18 52.97
CA GLU A 581 -51.54 -23.08 54.11
C GLU A 581 -51.99 -22.49 55.46
N HIS A 582 -51.90 -21.16 55.64
CA HIS A 582 -52.28 -20.49 56.89
C HIS A 582 -53.71 -19.92 56.90
N PHE A 583 -54.20 -19.41 55.76
CA PHE A 583 -55.43 -18.63 55.64
C PHE A 583 -56.40 -19.12 54.54
N SER A 584 -56.33 -20.42 54.20
CA SER A 584 -57.19 -21.14 53.24
C SER A 584 -58.59 -20.55 53.07
N ASP A 585 -59.36 -20.46 54.14
CA ASP A 585 -60.82 -20.25 54.03
C ASP A 585 -61.18 -18.76 53.91
N LEU A 586 -60.36 -17.87 54.49
CA LEU A 586 -60.38 -16.43 54.20
C LEU A 586 -60.11 -16.18 52.72
N ILE A 587 -59.10 -16.84 52.15
CA ILE A 587 -58.69 -16.63 50.76
C ILE A 587 -59.72 -17.22 49.80
N LYS A 588 -60.30 -18.40 50.09
CA LYS A 588 -61.42 -18.97 49.34
C LYS A 588 -62.63 -18.01 49.32
N PHE A 589 -63.00 -17.45 50.47
CA PHE A 589 -64.10 -16.48 50.58
C PHE A 589 -63.83 -15.21 49.76
N VAL A 590 -62.65 -14.61 49.88
CA VAL A 590 -62.30 -13.40 49.13
C VAL A 590 -62.20 -13.67 47.62
N LYS A 591 -61.72 -14.86 47.20
CA LYS A 591 -61.65 -15.23 45.78
C LYS A 591 -63.03 -15.50 45.17
N SER A 592 -63.92 -16.23 45.84
CA SER A 592 -65.25 -16.53 45.30
C SER A 592 -66.08 -15.26 45.08
N ARG A 593 -66.02 -14.30 46.01
CA ARG A 593 -66.68 -12.99 45.84
C ARG A 593 -66.01 -12.12 44.76
N ALA A 594 -64.68 -12.19 44.60
CA ALA A 594 -63.99 -11.49 43.51
C ALA A 594 -64.33 -12.05 42.11
N SER A 595 -64.70 -13.33 41.99
CA SER A 595 -65.29 -13.86 40.75
C SER A 595 -66.75 -13.44 40.55
N GLU A 596 -67.56 -13.38 41.62
CA GLU A 596 -68.96 -12.94 41.53
C GLU A 596 -69.09 -11.47 41.07
N ASP A 597 -68.20 -10.56 41.51
CA ASP A 597 -68.16 -9.14 41.08
C ASP A 597 -67.98 -8.95 39.54
N SER A 598 -67.65 -10.01 38.78
CA SER A 598 -67.52 -9.98 37.30
C SER A 598 -68.68 -10.63 36.53
N SER A 599 -69.67 -11.18 37.23
CA SER A 599 -70.90 -11.76 36.65
C SER A 599 -72.14 -11.09 37.24
N SER A 600 -72.96 -10.45 36.41
CA SER A 600 -74.08 -9.62 36.86
C SER A 600 -75.29 -10.42 37.41
N ASN A 601 -75.14 -11.01 38.59
CA ASN A 601 -76.21 -11.61 39.38
C ASN A 601 -76.17 -11.05 40.82
N PRO A 602 -77.16 -10.26 41.25
CA PRO A 602 -77.28 -9.88 42.65
C PRO A 602 -77.78 -11.05 43.52
N GLU A 603 -77.66 -10.90 44.84
CA GLU A 603 -78.31 -11.74 45.87
C GLU A 603 -77.88 -13.21 45.97
N LYS A 604 -76.61 -13.42 46.38
CA LYS A 604 -76.36 -14.24 47.57
C LYS A 604 -76.10 -13.33 48.76
N SER A 605 -77.12 -13.08 49.58
CA SER A 605 -77.03 -12.30 50.81
C SER A 605 -76.02 -12.94 51.76
N ILE A 606 -74.87 -12.29 51.97
CA ILE A 606 -73.84 -12.74 52.91
C ILE A 606 -74.42 -12.67 54.32
N THR A 607 -74.41 -13.78 55.04
CA THR A 607 -74.82 -13.79 56.45
C THR A 607 -73.64 -13.44 57.35
N VAL A 608 -73.90 -12.74 58.47
CA VAL A 608 -72.86 -12.42 59.48
C VAL A 608 -72.18 -13.71 59.98
N ALA A 609 -72.94 -14.79 60.11
CA ALA A 609 -72.48 -16.11 60.54
C ALA A 609 -71.44 -16.78 59.62
N GLU A 610 -71.39 -16.45 58.33
CA GLU A 610 -70.34 -16.94 57.41
C GLU A 610 -68.98 -16.26 57.65
N VAL A 611 -68.99 -15.01 58.12
CA VAL A 611 -67.80 -14.14 58.17
C VAL A 611 -67.25 -13.97 59.59
N GLU A 612 -68.11 -14.04 60.60
CA GLU A 612 -67.74 -14.06 62.02
C GLU A 612 -66.63 -15.07 62.37
N PRO A 613 -66.70 -16.37 61.96
CA PRO A 613 -65.62 -17.32 62.26
C PRO A 613 -64.31 -16.94 61.56
N LEU A 614 -64.37 -16.44 60.31
CA LEU A 614 -63.17 -16.04 59.55
C LEU A 614 -62.44 -14.85 60.19
N VAL A 615 -63.19 -13.88 60.71
CA VAL A 615 -62.62 -12.70 61.39
C VAL A 615 -62.00 -13.09 62.73
N LYS A 616 -62.68 -13.92 63.54
CA LYS A 616 -62.18 -14.39 64.84
C LYS A 616 -60.97 -15.33 64.71
N ASP A 617 -60.98 -16.21 63.71
CA ASP A 617 -59.86 -17.09 63.39
C ASP A 617 -58.62 -16.29 62.94
N PHE A 618 -58.80 -15.35 61.99
CA PHE A 618 -57.73 -14.45 61.58
C PHE A 618 -57.20 -13.65 62.77
N GLY A 619 -58.09 -12.99 63.52
CA GLY A 619 -57.74 -12.11 64.64
C GLY A 619 -56.97 -12.79 65.77
N SER A 620 -57.17 -14.09 65.97
CA SER A 620 -56.45 -14.89 66.97
C SER A 620 -55.15 -15.49 66.47
N ARG A 621 -55.04 -15.87 65.18
CA ARG A 621 -53.88 -16.62 64.65
C ARG A 621 -52.88 -15.81 63.79
N TRP A 622 -53.24 -14.63 63.31
CA TRP A 622 -52.45 -13.90 62.28
C TRP A 622 -50.98 -13.63 62.65
N LYS A 623 -50.66 -13.29 63.91
CA LYS A 623 -49.28 -13.02 64.33
C LYS A 623 -48.40 -14.26 64.27
N THR A 624 -48.86 -15.35 64.88
CA THR A 624 -48.15 -16.64 64.89
C THR A 624 -48.08 -17.24 63.49
N ALA A 625 -49.07 -17.00 62.62
CA ALA A 625 -48.98 -17.35 61.22
C ALA A 625 -47.85 -16.59 60.50
N ILE A 626 -47.70 -15.27 60.71
CA ILE A 626 -46.58 -14.49 60.16
C ILE A 626 -45.23 -15.00 60.70
N GLU A 627 -45.12 -15.29 62.00
CA GLU A 627 -43.90 -15.85 62.62
C GLU A 627 -43.52 -17.24 62.04
N LEU A 628 -44.52 -18.07 61.72
CA LEU A 628 -44.30 -19.36 61.06
C LEU A 628 -43.93 -19.21 59.58
N MET A 629 -44.56 -18.28 58.85
CA MET A 629 -44.24 -17.96 57.45
C MET A 629 -42.81 -17.42 57.31
N ASP A 630 -42.40 -16.47 58.17
CA ASP A 630 -41.04 -15.92 58.23
C ASP A 630 -40.01 -17.04 58.44
N LYS A 631 -40.24 -17.91 59.44
CA LYS A 631 -39.37 -19.06 59.71
C LYS A 631 -39.31 -20.06 58.55
N ASP A 632 -40.45 -20.40 57.94
CA ASP A 632 -40.54 -21.34 56.82
C ASP A 632 -39.79 -20.85 55.58
N ILE A 633 -39.96 -19.56 55.24
CA ILE A 633 -39.19 -18.85 54.20
C ILE A 633 -37.69 -18.89 54.52
N MET A 634 -37.30 -18.52 55.74
CA MET A 634 -35.91 -18.50 56.19
C MET A 634 -35.24 -19.89 56.22
N THR A 635 -36.00 -20.97 56.27
CA THR A 635 -35.48 -22.35 56.10
C THR A 635 -35.56 -22.89 54.68
N SER A 636 -36.30 -22.23 53.77
CA SER A 636 -36.56 -22.71 52.41
C SER A 636 -35.65 -22.08 51.36
N PHE A 637 -35.24 -20.82 51.55
CA PHE A 637 -34.49 -20.07 50.54
C PHE A 637 -33.03 -19.86 50.93
N SER A 638 -32.11 -20.22 50.03
CA SER A 638 -30.67 -20.17 50.29
C SER A 638 -30.09 -18.76 50.22
N ASN A 639 -30.77 -17.85 49.51
CA ASN A 639 -30.43 -16.44 49.46
C ASN A 639 -31.38 -15.63 50.36
N PHE A 640 -30.79 -15.00 51.38
CA PHE A 640 -31.51 -14.19 52.35
C PHE A 640 -32.27 -13.00 51.73
N LEU A 641 -31.70 -12.34 50.71
CA LEU A 641 -32.36 -11.23 50.02
C LEU A 641 -33.58 -11.70 49.24
N CYS A 642 -33.49 -12.85 48.58
CA CYS A 642 -34.61 -13.49 47.89
C CYS A 642 -35.73 -13.85 48.88
N GLY A 643 -35.39 -14.48 50.01
CA GLY A 643 -36.32 -14.77 51.10
C GLY A 643 -37.04 -13.52 51.63
N MET A 644 -36.31 -12.42 51.84
CA MET A 644 -36.88 -11.13 52.26
C MET A 644 -37.87 -10.56 51.22
N GLU A 645 -37.56 -10.62 49.92
CA GLU A 645 -38.47 -10.15 48.87
C GLU A 645 -39.74 -11.03 48.78
N ILE A 646 -39.60 -12.34 48.94
CA ILE A 646 -40.72 -13.30 48.98
C ILE A 646 -41.60 -13.05 50.20
N LEU A 647 -41.02 -12.83 51.39
CA LEU A 647 -41.76 -12.46 52.59
C LEU A 647 -42.50 -11.12 52.41
N ARG A 648 -41.84 -10.12 51.83
CA ARG A 648 -42.45 -8.82 51.54
C ARG A 648 -43.61 -8.95 50.55
N ALA A 649 -43.49 -9.80 49.53
CA ALA A 649 -44.58 -10.12 48.61
C ALA A 649 -45.74 -10.83 49.31
N ALA A 650 -45.46 -11.83 50.16
CA ALA A 650 -46.46 -12.56 50.94
C ALA A 650 -47.24 -11.63 51.88
N LEU A 651 -46.55 -10.77 52.62
CA LEU A 651 -47.15 -9.82 53.55
C LEU A 651 -47.96 -8.73 52.83
N THR A 652 -47.51 -8.29 51.65
CA THR A 652 -48.27 -7.37 50.78
C THR A 652 -49.57 -8.02 50.27
N GLN A 653 -49.48 -9.28 49.81
CA GLN A 653 -50.63 -10.01 49.29
C GLN A 653 -51.64 -10.40 50.40
N LEU A 654 -51.16 -10.73 51.60
CA LEU A 654 -51.99 -10.93 52.79
C LEU A 654 -52.77 -9.65 53.14
N LEU A 655 -52.09 -8.50 53.13
CA LEU A 655 -52.72 -7.19 53.37
C LEU A 655 -53.79 -6.86 52.30
N LEU A 656 -53.56 -7.22 51.04
CA LEU A 656 -54.56 -7.07 49.97
C LEU A 656 -55.79 -7.97 50.18
N TYR A 657 -55.61 -9.25 50.54
CA TYR A 657 -56.73 -10.13 50.87
C TYR A 657 -57.52 -9.64 52.10
N TYR A 658 -56.82 -9.19 53.15
CA TYR A 658 -57.48 -8.68 54.36
C TYR A 658 -58.22 -7.36 54.13
N THR A 659 -57.67 -6.47 53.29
CA THR A 659 -58.36 -5.23 52.88
C THR A 659 -59.64 -5.56 52.11
N ARG A 660 -59.58 -6.49 51.14
CA ARG A 660 -60.78 -6.98 50.41
C ARG A 660 -61.81 -7.61 51.35
N LEU A 661 -61.39 -8.44 52.31
CA LEU A 661 -62.30 -8.99 53.34
C LEU A 661 -63.00 -7.86 54.13
N THR A 662 -62.23 -6.84 54.54
CA THR A 662 -62.75 -5.69 55.26
C THR A 662 -63.77 -4.89 54.42
N ASP A 663 -63.52 -4.75 53.11
CA ASP A 663 -64.45 -4.10 52.18
C ASP A 663 -65.69 -4.95 51.86
N CYS A 664 -65.56 -6.28 51.82
CA CYS A 664 -66.72 -7.17 51.79
C CYS A 664 -67.58 -6.99 53.05
N ILE A 665 -67.00 -6.94 54.25
CA ILE A 665 -67.73 -6.76 55.52
C ILE A 665 -68.52 -5.45 55.54
N LYS A 666 -67.97 -4.34 55.00
CA LYS A 666 -68.68 -3.06 54.86
C LYS A 666 -69.94 -3.14 53.99
N LYS A 667 -70.02 -4.10 53.05
CA LYS A 667 -71.19 -4.33 52.18
C LYS A 667 -72.29 -5.18 52.87
N ILE A 668 -72.05 -5.76 54.06
CA ILE A 668 -73.00 -6.67 54.73
C ILE A 668 -74.00 -5.90 55.61
N PRO A 669 -75.33 -6.07 55.44
CA PRO A 669 -76.31 -5.54 56.39
C PRO A 669 -76.12 -6.21 57.76
N GLY A 670 -75.78 -5.42 58.78
CA GLY A 670 -75.43 -5.92 60.13
C GLY A 670 -73.95 -6.21 60.37
N GLY A 671 -73.08 -6.05 59.35
CA GLY A 671 -71.64 -6.29 59.47
C GLY A 671 -70.91 -5.41 60.50
N SER A 672 -71.54 -4.32 60.97
CA SER A 672 -71.02 -3.44 62.02
C SER A 672 -70.77 -4.13 63.37
N ALA A 673 -71.42 -5.27 63.64
CA ALA A 673 -71.14 -6.09 64.82
C ALA A 673 -69.72 -6.69 64.81
N LEU A 674 -69.22 -7.07 63.62
CA LEU A 674 -67.90 -7.71 63.43
C LEU A 674 -66.73 -6.73 63.59
N ASN A 675 -66.99 -5.42 63.60
CA ASN A 675 -65.96 -4.39 63.81
C ASN A 675 -65.23 -4.49 65.18
N ARG A 676 -65.75 -5.28 66.13
CA ARG A 676 -65.09 -5.56 67.41
C ARG A 676 -63.96 -6.58 67.30
N ASP A 677 -64.07 -7.53 66.37
CA ASP A 677 -63.12 -8.64 66.19
C ASP A 677 -62.13 -8.38 65.03
N LEU A 678 -62.36 -7.34 64.23
CA LEU A 678 -61.44 -6.90 63.16
C LEU A 678 -60.15 -6.31 63.71
N VAL A 679 -59.02 -6.92 63.34
CA VAL A 679 -57.67 -6.36 63.54
C VAL A 679 -57.52 -5.08 62.73
N SER A 680 -56.95 -4.02 63.33
CA SER A 680 -56.71 -2.79 62.59
C SER A 680 -55.64 -2.98 61.51
N ILE A 681 -55.88 -2.42 60.32
CA ILE A 681 -54.92 -2.41 59.20
C ILE A 681 -53.58 -1.76 59.62
N GLN A 682 -53.62 -0.77 60.52
CA GLN A 682 -52.41 -0.16 61.09
C GLN A 682 -51.60 -1.13 61.96
N SER A 683 -52.26 -1.99 62.74
CA SER A 683 -51.61 -3.03 63.54
C SER A 683 -50.92 -4.09 62.66
N ILE A 684 -51.58 -4.49 61.57
CA ILE A 684 -51.00 -5.41 60.59
C ILE A 684 -49.78 -4.76 59.92
N MET A 685 -49.90 -3.52 59.43
CA MET A 685 -48.77 -2.79 58.85
C MET A 685 -47.62 -2.55 59.85
N PHE A 686 -47.90 -2.38 61.14
CA PHE A 686 -46.86 -2.25 62.17
C PHE A 686 -46.08 -3.56 62.35
N GLU A 687 -46.77 -4.69 62.42
CA GLU A 687 -46.12 -6.01 62.52
C GLU A 687 -45.34 -6.35 61.24
N ILE A 688 -45.88 -6.06 60.05
CA ILE A 688 -45.14 -6.18 58.77
C ILE A 688 -43.86 -5.33 58.78
N ARG A 689 -43.92 -4.11 59.33
CA ARG A 689 -42.76 -3.23 59.51
C ARG A 689 -41.74 -3.73 60.52
N LYS A 690 -42.07 -4.70 61.39
CA LYS A 690 -41.10 -5.37 62.27
C LYS A 690 -40.21 -6.30 61.43
N TYR A 691 -40.81 -7.19 60.65
CA TYR A 691 -40.05 -8.10 59.77
C TYR A 691 -39.28 -7.34 58.66
N SER A 692 -39.84 -6.23 58.15
CA SER A 692 -39.14 -5.31 57.22
C SER A 692 -38.09 -4.38 57.87
N LYS A 693 -37.71 -4.59 59.13
CA LYS A 693 -36.72 -3.79 59.88
C LYS A 693 -35.78 -4.59 60.80
N THR A 694 -36.02 -5.89 60.96
CA THR A 694 -35.19 -6.77 61.80
C THR A 694 -34.04 -7.40 61.01
N PHE A 695 -33.93 -7.00 59.73
CA PHE A 695 -33.18 -7.57 58.64
C PHE A 695 -32.66 -6.42 57.76
#